data_AF-A0A7V3SJG0-F1
#
_entry.id   AF-A0A7V3SJG0-F1
#
_cell.length_a   1.000
_cell.length_b   1.000
_cell.length_c   1.000
_cell.angle_alpha   90.00
_cell.angle_beta   90.00
_cell.angle_gamma   90.00
#
_symmetry.space_group_name_H-M   'P 1'
#
loop_
_entity.id
_entity.type
_entity.pdbx_description
1 polymer ?
#
loop_
_entity_poly.entity_id
_entity_poly.type
_entity_poly.pdbx_seq_one_letter_code
_entity_poly.pdbx_strand_id
1 'polypeptide(L)'
;MPLPKPTNDAHFFGPFASWLDVKRNFGVAGDGRSDDTAALQRALDALRPPDSKAAVLYLPAGTYRITRSLEVNRESHAESMHISILGEHPDVVRLVWDGERDGVMVRYDAWYARMGRLTLDGRGKAKTAILCAPHFVTYNEFADMVFQDVGFGIEAGRMDTQGVAETVVARCRFVRCGQAGISIQNFNSLDWFIWHCLFEACHLGITNAFGAGNFHVYESIFRRSSSADISMGNTGYFSIRQNFSQGSRAFFVAGWIGACGNVTIQGNTVVEPQSVPIEIYNNGPLLLLDNVFLTRKAPVVRMRPDAGFLSIGNVFTVKDAIEAKPTAFRLGDRVVSYTSVRVNSPPPLGVRRAEKQKVVEIRAGASAQEIQKAIEQAARSKGERPVLHLPAGVYTIDRTLMVPPRSRLCIVGDGGKTVLRWSAEGQAPILLVQAPTHTVIYDLAMDGAGKADGLVVRGGDQHGARFVADQLNVGDAQRAGVFVSRLQNMQVLFFNMNHADCKVGVKVAGAKQVAVFSGASSNNELSYELTDGGNLLVRDIWYESGTHPRFIVFSGSGNFTMHGARVACAPSADKPPVVEIRDFRGRVAFLTTDFSNWSDNKKVHVKREAKGVKVLLLGAGGDGEDYVQNDSPLAEAVVLESSRILPGGGWTSIPDVGKPSAQF
;
A
#
# COMPACT_ATOMS: atom_id res chain seq x y z
N MET A 1 20.65 2.82 -10.60
CA MET A 1 20.47 1.79 -9.55
C MET A 1 19.01 1.36 -9.53
N PRO A 2 18.69 0.08 -9.30
CA PRO A 2 17.30 -0.37 -9.17
C PRO A 2 16.62 0.34 -7.99
N LEU A 3 15.33 0.67 -8.12
CA LEU A 3 14.53 1.25 -7.04
C LEU A 3 14.61 0.31 -5.81
N PRO A 4 14.75 0.85 -4.58
CA PRO A 4 14.59 0.02 -3.40
C PRO A 4 13.16 -0.54 -3.40
N LYS A 5 13.04 -1.80 -3.02
CA LYS A 5 11.76 -2.50 -2.99
C LYS A 5 11.11 -2.23 -1.62
N PRO A 6 9.92 -1.64 -1.56
CA PRO A 6 9.27 -1.36 -0.28
C PRO A 6 8.97 -2.63 0.48
N THR A 7 8.95 -2.56 1.81
CA THR A 7 8.76 -3.73 2.68
C THR A 7 9.77 -4.88 2.44
N ASN A 8 10.76 -4.77 1.53
CA ASN A 8 11.71 -5.86 1.24
C ASN A 8 12.82 -5.95 2.30
N ASP A 9 13.20 -4.82 2.88
CA ASP A 9 14.24 -4.71 3.91
C ASP A 9 13.63 -4.56 5.32
N ALA A 10 12.69 -5.46 5.65
CA ALA A 10 12.13 -5.48 6.99
C ALA A 10 13.17 -5.95 8.02
N HIS A 11 13.39 -5.11 9.01
CA HIS A 11 14.22 -5.42 10.16
C HIS A 11 13.34 -5.87 11.32
N PHE A 12 13.81 -6.86 12.08
CA PHE A 12 13.21 -7.22 13.36
C PHE A 12 14.23 -6.97 14.46
N PHE A 13 13.92 -5.99 15.32
CA PHE A 13 14.83 -5.49 16.36
C PHE A 13 14.52 -6.03 17.76
N GLY A 14 13.39 -6.71 17.94
CA GLY A 14 12.98 -7.31 19.21
C GLY A 14 13.55 -8.72 19.45
N PRO A 15 13.10 -9.40 20.52
CA PRO A 15 12.13 -8.89 21.49
C PRO A 15 12.74 -7.87 22.46
N PHE A 16 11.98 -6.83 22.81
CA PHE A 16 12.37 -5.85 23.82
C PHE A 16 11.84 -6.22 25.22
N ALA A 17 12.46 -5.67 26.27
CA ALA A 17 12.10 -6.00 27.64
C ALA A 17 10.69 -5.50 28.03
N SER A 18 10.18 -4.44 27.37
CA SER A 18 8.83 -3.90 27.58
C SER A 18 7.72 -4.81 27.05
N TRP A 19 8.04 -5.78 26.17
CA TRP A 19 7.05 -6.61 25.50
C TRP A 19 6.47 -7.67 26.45
N LEU A 20 5.17 -7.92 26.30
CA LEU A 20 4.52 -9.07 26.94
C LEU A 20 4.93 -10.34 26.20
N ASP A 21 5.41 -11.36 26.91
CA ASP A 21 5.77 -12.66 26.33
C ASP A 21 4.74 -13.70 26.76
N VAL A 22 4.13 -14.40 25.81
CA VAL A 22 3.04 -15.36 26.08
C VAL A 22 3.45 -16.48 27.05
N LYS A 23 4.71 -16.93 27.02
CA LYS A 23 5.19 -18.00 27.91
C LYS A 23 5.49 -17.42 29.30
N ARG A 24 6.33 -16.38 29.36
CA ARG A 24 6.81 -15.79 30.62
C ARG A 24 5.68 -15.13 31.40
N ASN A 25 4.79 -14.42 30.72
CA ASN A 25 3.77 -13.58 31.36
C ASN A 25 2.41 -14.28 31.52
N PHE A 26 2.09 -15.31 30.71
CA PHE A 26 0.76 -15.95 30.70
C PHE A 26 0.77 -17.47 30.86
N GLY A 27 1.95 -18.09 30.94
CA GLY A 27 2.09 -19.54 31.14
C GLY A 27 1.63 -20.36 29.93
N VAL A 28 1.64 -19.78 28.72
CA VAL A 28 1.35 -20.52 27.48
C VAL A 28 2.43 -21.59 27.28
N ALA A 29 2.04 -22.82 26.98
CA ALA A 29 2.97 -23.95 26.88
C ALA A 29 3.76 -23.90 25.56
N GLY A 30 3.06 -23.80 24.42
CA GLY A 30 3.67 -23.82 23.10
C GLY A 30 4.39 -25.14 22.78
N ASP A 31 3.88 -26.27 23.29
CA ASP A 31 4.45 -27.61 23.18
C ASP A 31 3.81 -28.47 22.07
N GLY A 32 2.79 -27.95 21.39
CA GLY A 32 2.02 -28.61 20.35
C GLY A 32 1.00 -29.65 20.85
N ARG A 33 0.84 -29.79 22.17
CA ARG A 33 -0.03 -30.78 22.82
C ARG A 33 -1.06 -30.13 23.72
N SER A 34 -0.61 -29.26 24.63
CA SER A 34 -1.45 -28.50 25.54
C SER A 34 -2.41 -27.61 24.76
N ASP A 35 -3.64 -27.46 25.25
CA ASP A 35 -4.57 -26.48 24.69
C ASP A 35 -4.19 -25.09 25.19
N ASP A 36 -3.54 -24.32 24.32
CA ASP A 36 -3.05 -22.99 24.64
C ASP A 36 -4.14 -21.90 24.47
N THR A 37 -5.34 -22.24 23.99
CA THR A 37 -6.39 -21.26 23.63
C THR A 37 -6.70 -20.29 24.76
N ALA A 38 -7.00 -20.80 25.97
CA ALA A 38 -7.40 -19.93 27.07
C ALA A 38 -6.25 -19.04 27.58
N ALA A 39 -5.01 -19.54 27.54
CA ALA A 39 -3.85 -18.78 27.98
C ALA A 39 -3.44 -17.71 26.96
N LEU A 40 -3.52 -18.02 25.66
CA LEU A 40 -3.34 -17.07 24.58
C LEU A 40 -4.42 -15.99 24.57
N GLN A 41 -5.68 -16.36 24.82
CA GLN A 41 -6.77 -15.37 24.90
C GLN A 41 -6.51 -14.35 26.00
N ARG A 42 -6.11 -14.79 27.20
CA ARG A 42 -5.73 -13.86 28.30
C ARG A 42 -4.58 -12.93 27.89
N ALA A 43 -3.64 -13.41 27.07
CA ALA A 43 -2.53 -12.62 26.59
C ALA A 43 -2.99 -11.53 25.59
N LEU A 44 -3.94 -11.84 24.70
CA LEU A 44 -4.57 -10.88 23.80
C LEU A 44 -5.40 -9.85 24.57
N ASP A 45 -6.18 -10.30 25.54
CA ASP A 45 -7.03 -9.44 26.38
C ASP A 45 -6.20 -8.41 27.16
N ALA A 46 -4.93 -8.70 27.49
CA ALA A 46 -4.04 -7.76 28.16
C ALA A 46 -3.59 -6.57 27.27
N LEU A 47 -3.66 -6.72 25.94
CA LEU A 47 -3.37 -5.63 24.99
C LEU A 47 -4.59 -4.75 24.70
N ARG A 48 -5.80 -5.30 24.85
CA ARG A 48 -7.06 -4.69 24.43
C ARG A 48 -7.34 -3.31 25.06
N PRO A 49 -7.14 -3.06 26.36
CA PRO A 49 -7.48 -1.78 26.98
C PRO A 49 -6.75 -0.58 26.34
N PRO A 50 -7.43 0.55 26.10
CA PRO A 50 -6.81 1.74 25.53
C PRO A 50 -5.62 2.26 26.36
N ASP A 51 -5.71 2.15 27.68
CA ASP A 51 -4.71 2.58 28.65
C ASP A 51 -3.64 1.51 28.95
N SER A 52 -3.67 0.37 28.26
CA SER A 52 -2.65 -0.67 28.40
C SER A 52 -1.28 -0.10 28.04
N LYS A 53 -0.34 -0.23 28.99
CA LYS A 53 1.07 0.13 28.82
C LYS A 53 1.84 -0.85 27.95
N ALA A 54 1.26 -2.00 27.65
CA ALA A 54 1.79 -2.95 26.69
C ALA A 54 1.17 -2.69 25.31
N ALA A 55 2.03 -2.56 24.29
CA ALA A 55 1.59 -2.45 22.90
C ALA A 55 1.94 -3.71 22.09
N VAL A 56 2.90 -4.52 22.55
CA VAL A 56 3.40 -5.67 21.81
C VAL A 56 3.24 -6.96 22.63
N LEU A 57 2.61 -7.97 22.02
CA LEU A 57 2.57 -9.34 22.49
C LEU A 57 3.50 -10.21 21.63
N TYR A 58 4.47 -10.84 22.29
CA TYR A 58 5.51 -11.65 21.70
C TYR A 58 5.26 -13.15 21.89
N LEU A 59 5.41 -13.90 20.79
CA LEU A 59 5.34 -15.36 20.76
C LEU A 59 6.74 -15.93 20.49
N PRO A 60 7.45 -16.48 21.50
CA PRO A 60 8.72 -17.17 21.29
C PRO A 60 8.52 -18.46 20.47
N ALA A 61 9.63 -19.10 20.06
CA ALA A 61 9.57 -20.40 19.42
C ALA A 61 8.67 -21.41 20.18
N GLY A 62 7.78 -22.07 19.43
CA GLY A 62 6.77 -22.97 19.98
C GLY A 62 5.69 -23.34 18.98
N THR A 63 5.01 -24.46 19.28
CA THR A 63 3.81 -24.89 18.57
C THR A 63 2.62 -24.70 19.50
N TYR A 64 1.74 -23.76 19.17
CA TYR A 64 0.63 -23.33 19.98
C TYR A 64 -0.65 -23.95 19.45
N ARG A 65 -1.13 -25.00 20.12
CA ARG A 65 -2.36 -25.69 19.71
C ARG A 65 -3.57 -24.91 20.22
N ILE A 66 -4.51 -24.58 19.32
CA ILE A 66 -5.75 -23.87 19.65
C ILE A 66 -6.98 -24.71 19.28
N THR A 67 -7.96 -24.81 20.18
CA THR A 67 -9.20 -25.57 19.98
C THR A 67 -10.43 -24.71 19.70
N ARG A 68 -10.32 -23.39 19.89
CA ARG A 68 -11.33 -22.39 19.53
C ARG A 68 -10.65 -21.15 18.98
N SER A 69 -11.44 -20.29 18.34
CA SER A 69 -10.99 -19.00 17.82
C SER A 69 -10.29 -18.18 18.91
N LEU A 70 -9.23 -17.49 18.51
CA LEU A 70 -8.66 -16.38 19.27
C LEU A 70 -9.34 -15.08 18.84
N GLU A 71 -9.74 -14.28 19.81
CA GLU A 71 -10.52 -13.07 19.61
C GLU A 71 -9.65 -11.83 19.90
N VAL A 72 -9.37 -11.02 18.88
CA VAL A 72 -8.72 -9.71 19.02
C VAL A 72 -9.81 -8.65 18.91
N ASN A 73 -10.56 -8.48 19.99
CA ASN A 73 -11.84 -7.76 19.98
C ASN A 73 -11.69 -6.25 20.14
N ARG A 74 -12.68 -5.54 19.59
CA ARG A 74 -12.92 -4.13 19.83
C ARG A 74 -14.41 -3.92 20.16
N GLU A 75 -14.71 -3.47 21.38
CA GLU A 75 -16.08 -3.07 21.76
C GLU A 75 -16.24 -1.55 21.77
N SER A 76 -15.17 -0.80 22.08
CA SER A 76 -15.13 0.65 21.98
C SER A 76 -14.05 1.10 20.99
N HIS A 77 -14.22 2.30 20.43
CA HIS A 77 -13.36 2.81 19.36
C HIS A 77 -11.86 2.66 19.68
N ALA A 78 -11.42 3.06 20.87
CA ALA A 78 -10.00 3.10 21.26
C ALA A 78 -9.40 1.73 21.67
N GLU A 79 -10.19 0.66 21.73
CA GLU A 79 -9.68 -0.67 22.09
C GLU A 79 -8.95 -1.33 20.93
N SER A 80 -7.96 -2.17 21.27
CA SER A 80 -7.16 -2.95 20.30
C SER A 80 -6.57 -2.08 19.17
N MET A 81 -6.34 -0.80 19.48
CA MET A 81 -5.72 0.17 18.59
C MET A 81 -4.21 0.16 18.79
N HIS A 82 -3.44 0.25 17.71
CA HIS A 82 -1.97 0.40 17.78
C HIS A 82 -1.22 -0.76 18.48
N ILE A 83 -1.79 -1.96 18.46
CA ILE A 83 -1.18 -3.14 19.07
C ILE A 83 -0.41 -3.98 18.03
N SER A 84 0.58 -4.74 18.49
CA SER A 84 1.36 -5.67 17.67
C SER A 84 1.36 -7.08 18.27
N ILE A 85 1.13 -8.10 17.44
CA ILE A 85 1.22 -9.52 17.81
C ILE A 85 2.32 -10.15 16.96
N LEU A 86 3.48 -10.41 17.55
CA LEU A 86 4.70 -10.77 16.82
C LEU A 86 5.27 -12.10 17.28
N GLY A 87 5.47 -13.01 16.34
CA GLY A 87 6.27 -14.21 16.56
C GLY A 87 7.78 -13.95 16.47
N GLU A 88 8.56 -14.85 17.05
CA GLU A 88 10.01 -14.91 16.85
C GLU A 88 10.38 -15.01 15.36
N HIS A 89 9.80 -15.99 14.67
CA HIS A 89 9.99 -16.27 13.25
C HIS A 89 8.96 -17.31 12.76
N PRO A 90 8.42 -17.21 11.54
CA PRO A 90 7.37 -18.13 11.06
C PRO A 90 7.81 -19.59 11.02
N ASP A 91 9.09 -19.87 10.78
CA ASP A 91 9.61 -21.25 10.79
C ASP A 91 9.51 -21.96 12.15
N VAL A 92 9.51 -21.20 13.26
CA VAL A 92 9.61 -21.76 14.63
C VAL A 92 8.42 -21.39 15.53
N VAL A 93 7.55 -20.48 15.08
CA VAL A 93 6.31 -20.10 15.78
C VAL A 93 5.14 -20.56 14.94
N ARG A 94 4.35 -21.51 15.46
CA ARG A 94 3.19 -22.06 14.75
C ARG A 94 1.96 -22.04 15.64
N LEU A 95 0.88 -21.40 15.21
CA LEU A 95 -0.46 -21.63 15.75
C LEU A 95 -1.13 -22.71 14.92
N VAL A 96 -1.58 -23.77 15.58
CA VAL A 96 -2.11 -24.97 14.94
C VAL A 96 -3.56 -25.16 15.33
N TRP A 97 -4.44 -25.19 14.33
CA TRP A 97 -5.87 -25.38 14.54
C TRP A 97 -6.20 -26.83 14.91
N ASP A 98 -6.87 -27.00 16.04
CA ASP A 98 -7.51 -28.26 16.43
C ASP A 98 -8.96 -28.07 16.88
N GLY A 99 -9.55 -26.92 16.54
CA GLY A 99 -10.98 -26.69 16.73
C GLY A 99 -11.85 -27.38 15.68
N GLU A 100 -13.09 -26.95 15.60
CA GLU A 100 -14.10 -27.52 14.69
C GLU A 100 -13.71 -27.34 13.20
N ARG A 101 -14.25 -28.22 12.36
CA ARG A 101 -14.14 -28.06 10.90
C ARG A 101 -14.84 -26.76 10.50
N ASP A 102 -14.28 -26.09 9.51
CA ASP A 102 -14.75 -24.81 8.97
C ASP A 102 -14.71 -23.63 9.97
N GLY A 103 -13.97 -23.78 11.07
CA GLY A 103 -13.76 -22.71 12.05
C GLY A 103 -12.82 -21.61 11.58
N VAL A 104 -12.80 -20.52 12.34
CA VAL A 104 -11.89 -19.36 12.18
C VAL A 104 -10.80 -19.45 13.23
N MET A 105 -9.52 -19.37 12.84
CA MET A 105 -8.42 -19.44 13.81
C MET A 105 -8.31 -18.15 14.63
N VAL A 106 -8.30 -16.99 13.97
CA VAL A 106 -8.19 -15.67 14.59
C VAL A 106 -9.27 -14.74 14.03
N ARG A 107 -10.11 -14.18 14.91
CA ARG A 107 -10.99 -13.05 14.59
C ARG A 107 -10.27 -11.76 14.97
N TYR A 108 -10.00 -10.94 13.98
CA TYR A 108 -9.07 -9.82 14.08
C TYR A 108 -9.80 -8.49 13.84
N ASP A 109 -10.28 -7.89 14.93
CA ASP A 109 -11.02 -6.62 14.93
C ASP A 109 -10.15 -5.45 15.44
N ALA A 110 -8.83 -5.66 15.49
CA ALA A 110 -7.83 -4.64 15.79
C ALA A 110 -7.60 -3.72 14.59
N TRP A 111 -7.16 -2.48 14.89
CA TRP A 111 -7.01 -1.41 13.92
C TRP A 111 -5.76 -0.58 14.23
N TYR A 112 -5.16 0.00 13.19
CA TYR A 112 -3.79 0.53 13.25
C TYR A 112 -2.79 -0.47 13.84
N ALA A 113 -3.04 -1.75 13.61
CA ALA A 113 -2.44 -2.86 14.34
C ALA A 113 -1.62 -3.76 13.43
N ARG A 114 -0.77 -4.58 14.04
CA ARG A 114 0.15 -5.46 13.34
C ARG A 114 0.01 -6.89 13.83
N MET A 115 0.09 -7.85 12.91
CA MET A 115 0.34 -9.25 13.25
C MET A 115 1.39 -9.82 12.31
N GLY A 116 2.36 -10.56 12.84
CA GLY A 116 3.45 -11.01 11.99
C GLY A 116 4.35 -12.10 12.56
N ARG A 117 5.23 -12.59 11.69
CA ARG A 117 6.35 -13.48 12.02
C ARG A 117 5.96 -14.83 12.63
N LEU A 118 4.82 -15.39 12.23
CA LEU A 118 4.31 -16.67 12.71
C LEU A 118 3.61 -17.46 11.59
N THR A 119 3.48 -18.76 11.78
CA THR A 119 2.69 -19.65 10.90
C THR A 119 1.30 -19.89 11.51
N LEU A 120 0.25 -19.74 10.70
CA LEU A 120 -1.11 -20.23 10.96
C LEU A 120 -1.34 -21.50 10.14
N ASP A 121 -1.48 -22.63 10.82
CA ASP A 121 -1.73 -23.94 10.22
C ASP A 121 -3.16 -24.41 10.50
N GLY A 122 -3.99 -24.43 9.46
CA GLY A 122 -5.38 -24.86 9.53
C GLY A 122 -5.60 -26.37 9.55
N ARG A 123 -4.56 -27.18 9.30
CA ARG A 123 -4.59 -28.64 9.20
C ARG A 123 -5.62 -29.22 8.23
N GLY A 124 -6.04 -28.44 7.22
CA GLY A 124 -7.14 -28.80 6.32
C GLY A 124 -8.51 -28.87 7.01
N LYS A 125 -8.62 -28.33 8.24
CA LYS A 125 -9.84 -28.27 9.05
C LYS A 125 -10.39 -26.84 9.10
N ALA A 126 -9.54 -25.85 9.33
CA ALA A 126 -9.99 -24.45 9.47
C ALA A 126 -10.49 -23.90 8.12
N LYS A 127 -11.64 -23.21 8.15
CA LYS A 127 -12.08 -22.44 6.99
C LYS A 127 -11.20 -21.23 6.82
N THR A 128 -10.91 -20.49 7.88
CA THR A 128 -10.27 -19.17 7.77
C THR A 128 -9.16 -19.01 8.80
N ALA A 129 -7.98 -18.56 8.36
CA ALA A 129 -6.89 -18.28 9.31
C ALA A 129 -7.13 -16.94 10.03
N ILE A 130 -7.35 -15.86 9.28
CA ILE A 130 -7.67 -14.53 9.83
C ILE A 130 -8.96 -14.01 9.20
N LEU A 131 -9.91 -13.63 10.04
CA LEU A 131 -11.10 -12.89 9.65
C LEU A 131 -11.01 -11.46 10.20
N CYS A 132 -10.92 -10.47 9.31
CA CYS A 132 -10.98 -9.05 9.68
C CYS A 132 -12.42 -8.56 9.63
N ALA A 133 -13.12 -8.59 10.77
CA ALA A 133 -14.52 -8.21 10.95
C ALA A 133 -14.88 -8.22 12.46
N PRO A 134 -16.00 -7.60 12.90
CA PRO A 134 -17.07 -7.02 12.09
C PRO A 134 -16.98 -5.50 11.90
N HIS A 135 -16.09 -4.81 12.61
CA HIS A 135 -16.06 -3.36 12.55
C HIS A 135 -15.16 -2.83 11.43
N PHE A 136 -15.33 -1.54 11.12
CA PHE A 136 -14.43 -0.84 10.24
C PHE A 136 -13.08 -0.68 10.94
N VAL A 137 -12.09 -1.37 10.39
CA VAL A 137 -10.69 -1.30 10.82
C VAL A 137 -9.84 -0.83 9.66
N THR A 138 -8.77 -0.12 9.97
CA THR A 138 -7.89 0.47 8.97
C THR A 138 -6.44 0.44 9.40
N TYR A 139 -5.53 0.69 8.46
CA TYR A 139 -4.10 0.87 8.72
C TYR A 139 -3.41 -0.33 9.39
N ASN A 140 -3.83 -1.54 9.02
CA ASN A 140 -3.26 -2.77 9.56
C ASN A 140 -2.06 -3.27 8.74
N GLU A 141 -1.19 -4.07 9.36
CA GLU A 141 -0.11 -4.80 8.69
C GLU A 141 -0.12 -6.29 9.06
N PHE A 142 -0.16 -7.16 8.05
CA PHE A 142 0.14 -8.59 8.16
C PHE A 142 1.47 -8.88 7.47
N ALA A 143 2.50 -9.22 8.24
CA ALA A 143 3.85 -9.31 7.69
C ALA A 143 4.61 -10.55 8.13
N ASP A 144 5.41 -11.12 7.22
CA ASP A 144 6.30 -12.26 7.51
C ASP A 144 5.54 -13.50 8.04
N MET A 145 4.30 -13.72 7.58
CA MET A 145 3.45 -14.81 8.04
C MET A 145 3.37 -15.97 7.05
N VAL A 146 3.02 -17.16 7.54
CA VAL A 146 2.66 -18.31 6.70
C VAL A 146 1.24 -18.71 7.01
N PHE A 147 0.40 -18.83 5.98
CA PHE A 147 -0.97 -19.31 6.02
C PHE A 147 -1.00 -20.62 5.26
N GLN A 148 -1.27 -21.74 5.93
CA GLN A 148 -1.25 -23.05 5.28
C GLN A 148 -2.44 -23.92 5.66
N ASP A 149 -2.90 -24.70 4.68
CA ASP A 149 -3.92 -25.74 4.86
C ASP A 149 -5.22 -25.19 5.47
N VAL A 150 -5.68 -24.05 4.95
CA VAL A 150 -6.93 -23.36 5.30
C VAL A 150 -7.81 -23.20 4.06
N GLY A 151 -9.10 -22.91 4.21
CA GLY A 151 -9.93 -22.44 3.09
C GLY A 151 -9.48 -21.06 2.60
N PHE A 152 -9.54 -20.07 3.49
CA PHE A 152 -9.09 -18.70 3.29
C PHE A 152 -7.89 -18.41 4.20
N GLY A 153 -6.82 -17.84 3.62
CA GLY A 153 -5.76 -17.25 4.45
C GLY A 153 -6.29 -16.04 5.21
N ILE A 154 -6.79 -15.05 4.47
CA ILE A 154 -7.41 -13.83 5.03
C ILE A 154 -8.78 -13.60 4.38
N GLU A 155 -9.80 -13.38 5.20
CA GLU A 155 -11.09 -12.81 4.80
C GLU A 155 -11.19 -11.36 5.32
N ALA A 156 -11.38 -10.39 4.42
CA ALA A 156 -11.26 -8.97 4.71
C ALA A 156 -12.56 -8.19 4.53
N GLY A 157 -13.30 -8.01 5.64
CA GLY A 157 -14.64 -7.44 5.68
C GLY A 157 -15.63 -8.35 4.96
N ARG A 158 -16.74 -8.74 5.59
CA ARG A 158 -17.82 -9.48 4.92
C ARG A 158 -18.94 -8.54 4.54
N MET A 159 -19.80 -8.96 3.60
CA MET A 159 -20.95 -8.15 3.18
C MET A 159 -21.95 -7.86 4.32
N ASP A 160 -22.00 -8.71 5.35
CA ASP A 160 -22.81 -8.52 6.56
C ASP A 160 -22.13 -7.68 7.65
N THR A 161 -20.90 -7.19 7.40
CA THR A 161 -20.11 -6.41 8.35
C THR A 161 -19.70 -5.06 7.76
N GLN A 162 -18.91 -4.28 8.52
CA GLN A 162 -18.25 -3.10 7.97
C GLN A 162 -17.03 -3.51 7.11
N GLY A 163 -16.49 -2.54 6.36
CA GLY A 163 -15.32 -2.74 5.48
C GLY A 163 -13.99 -2.70 6.22
N VAL A 164 -12.91 -3.08 5.54
CA VAL A 164 -11.53 -3.03 6.08
C VAL A 164 -10.63 -2.35 5.08
N ALA A 165 -9.99 -1.26 5.48
CA ALA A 165 -9.22 -0.41 4.57
C ALA A 165 -7.72 -0.36 4.86
N GLU A 166 -6.94 0.15 3.91
CA GLU A 166 -5.56 0.61 4.09
C GLU A 166 -4.65 -0.43 4.76
N THR A 167 -4.77 -1.68 4.32
CA THR A 167 -4.09 -2.81 4.97
C THR A 167 -2.94 -3.34 4.12
N VAL A 168 -1.76 -3.42 4.72
CA VAL A 168 -0.55 -3.98 4.09
C VAL A 168 -0.47 -5.47 4.38
N VAL A 169 -0.21 -6.28 3.35
CA VAL A 169 0.17 -7.70 3.49
C VAL A 169 1.52 -7.90 2.83
N ALA A 170 2.56 -8.12 3.61
CA ALA A 170 3.94 -8.10 3.12
C ALA A 170 4.72 -9.37 3.46
N ARG A 171 5.40 -9.95 2.47
CA ARG A 171 6.31 -11.11 2.64
C ARG A 171 5.64 -12.35 3.24
N CYS A 172 4.34 -12.47 3.04
CA CYS A 172 3.54 -13.59 3.51
C CYS A 172 3.56 -14.76 2.52
N ARG A 173 3.31 -15.96 3.01
CA ARG A 173 3.19 -17.18 2.20
C ARG A 173 1.81 -17.79 2.40
N PHE A 174 1.07 -17.97 1.32
CA PHE A 174 -0.22 -18.64 1.28
C PHE A 174 -0.04 -19.97 0.56
N VAL A 175 -0.20 -21.07 1.27
CA VAL A 175 0.16 -22.40 0.80
C VAL A 175 -1.04 -23.33 0.92
N ARG A 176 -1.50 -23.87 -0.22
CA ARG A 176 -2.64 -24.79 -0.26
C ARG A 176 -3.92 -24.20 0.34
N CYS A 177 -4.20 -22.93 0.07
CA CYS A 177 -5.47 -22.31 0.45
C CYS A 177 -6.60 -22.81 -0.46
N GLY A 178 -7.60 -23.48 0.10
CA GLY A 178 -8.63 -24.21 -0.63
C GLY A 178 -9.68 -23.32 -1.34
N GLN A 179 -9.84 -22.07 -0.91
CA GLN A 179 -10.75 -21.09 -1.52
C GLN A 179 -9.98 -19.89 -2.06
N ALA A 180 -9.24 -19.17 -1.21
CA ALA A 180 -8.33 -18.12 -1.64
C ALA A 180 -7.19 -17.89 -0.63
N GLY A 181 -6.03 -17.42 -1.09
CA GLY A 181 -5.03 -16.87 -0.17
C GLY A 181 -5.59 -15.66 0.56
N ILE A 182 -6.05 -14.66 -0.19
CA ILE A 182 -6.69 -13.45 0.35
C ILE A 182 -8.01 -13.20 -0.38
N SER A 183 -9.07 -12.92 0.38
CA SER A 183 -10.40 -12.61 -0.15
C SER A 183 -10.92 -11.32 0.47
N ILE A 184 -11.09 -10.27 -0.35
CA ILE A 184 -11.75 -9.01 0.03
C ILE A 184 -13.25 -9.16 -0.21
N GLN A 185 -14.09 -8.91 0.80
CA GLN A 185 -15.51 -9.32 0.70
C GLN A 185 -16.51 -8.24 1.10
N ASN A 186 -16.15 -6.96 1.07
CA ASN A 186 -17.06 -5.85 1.37
C ASN A 186 -16.78 -4.65 0.45
N PHE A 187 -17.83 -3.90 0.08
CA PHE A 187 -17.72 -2.72 -0.80
C PHE A 187 -16.81 -1.62 -0.26
N ASN A 188 -16.74 -1.50 1.07
CA ASN A 188 -15.91 -0.53 1.77
C ASN A 188 -14.61 -1.16 2.29
N SER A 189 -14.26 -2.38 1.87
CA SER A 189 -12.93 -2.93 2.07
C SER A 189 -12.02 -2.51 0.91
N LEU A 190 -11.19 -1.51 1.11
CA LEU A 190 -10.47 -0.81 0.04
C LEU A 190 -8.97 -0.76 0.33
N ASP A 191 -8.15 -0.52 -0.69
CA ASP A 191 -6.73 -0.19 -0.48
C ASP A 191 -5.95 -1.27 0.28
N TRP A 192 -6.11 -2.53 -0.14
CA TRP A 192 -5.27 -3.63 0.31
C TRP A 192 -3.99 -3.69 -0.52
N PHE A 193 -2.82 -3.59 0.12
CA PHE A 193 -1.52 -3.52 -0.53
C PHE A 193 -0.73 -4.81 -0.30
N ILE A 194 -0.67 -5.69 -1.30
CA ILE A 194 -0.03 -7.01 -1.20
C ILE A 194 1.37 -6.95 -1.82
N TRP A 195 2.40 -7.07 -0.99
CA TRP A 195 3.81 -6.93 -1.38
C TRP A 195 4.60 -8.22 -1.14
N HIS A 196 5.42 -8.62 -2.12
CA HIS A 196 6.42 -9.71 -2.00
C HIS A 196 5.88 -11.03 -1.45
N CYS A 197 4.60 -11.34 -1.70
CA CYS A 197 3.96 -12.53 -1.17
C CYS A 197 4.17 -13.75 -2.10
N LEU A 198 4.09 -14.94 -1.53
CA LEU A 198 4.05 -16.20 -2.27
C LEU A 198 2.66 -16.81 -2.16
N PHE A 199 2.05 -17.16 -3.29
CA PHE A 199 0.84 -17.97 -3.37
C PHE A 199 1.19 -19.28 -4.07
N GLU A 200 1.12 -20.39 -3.34
CA GLU A 200 1.53 -21.70 -3.83
C GLU A 200 0.42 -22.73 -3.68
N ALA A 201 0.00 -23.29 -4.83
CA ALA A 201 -1.05 -24.30 -4.92
C ALA A 201 -2.39 -23.88 -4.27
N CYS A 202 -2.71 -22.59 -4.33
CA CYS A 202 -4.02 -22.08 -3.89
C CYS A 202 -5.10 -22.32 -4.95
N HIS A 203 -6.37 -22.30 -4.57
CA HIS A 203 -7.45 -22.24 -5.56
C HIS A 203 -7.43 -20.89 -6.30
N LEU A 204 -7.59 -19.81 -5.54
CA LEU A 204 -7.33 -18.44 -5.95
C LEU A 204 -6.17 -17.88 -5.13
N GLY A 205 -5.27 -17.11 -5.73
CA GLY A 205 -4.28 -16.37 -4.96
C GLY A 205 -4.95 -15.23 -4.18
N ILE A 206 -5.46 -14.23 -4.91
CA ILE A 206 -6.13 -13.04 -4.36
C ILE A 206 -7.44 -12.79 -5.11
N THR A 207 -8.51 -12.42 -4.40
CA THR A 207 -9.81 -12.18 -5.02
C THR A 207 -10.67 -11.16 -4.28
N ASN A 208 -11.61 -10.53 -4.99
CA ASN A 208 -12.77 -9.86 -4.38
C ASN A 208 -14.12 -10.50 -4.79
N ALA A 209 -14.10 -11.68 -5.42
CA ALA A 209 -15.29 -12.29 -6.01
C ALA A 209 -16.29 -12.88 -5.01
N PHE A 210 -15.88 -13.08 -3.75
CA PHE A 210 -16.77 -13.53 -2.67
C PHE A 210 -17.56 -12.37 -2.04
N GLY A 211 -17.30 -11.13 -2.46
CA GLY A 211 -18.06 -9.96 -2.06
C GLY A 211 -17.73 -8.77 -2.98
N ALA A 212 -16.98 -7.81 -2.46
CA ALA A 212 -16.56 -6.63 -3.19
C ALA A 212 -15.26 -6.08 -2.58
N GLY A 213 -14.87 -4.88 -3.01
CA GLY A 213 -13.72 -4.17 -2.46
C GLY A 213 -12.54 -4.13 -3.41
N ASN A 214 -11.43 -3.58 -2.94
CA ASN A 214 -10.29 -3.24 -3.77
C ASN A 214 -8.96 -3.75 -3.19
N PHE A 215 -8.01 -4.06 -4.08
CA PHE A 215 -6.67 -4.52 -3.73
C PHE A 215 -5.65 -4.25 -4.85
N HIS A 216 -4.38 -4.29 -4.47
CA HIS A 216 -3.22 -4.13 -5.33
C HIS A 216 -2.16 -5.19 -5.01
N VAL A 217 -1.46 -5.67 -6.03
CA VAL A 217 -0.52 -6.80 -5.94
C VAL A 217 0.79 -6.45 -6.60
N TYR A 218 1.85 -6.50 -5.81
CA TYR A 218 3.17 -6.05 -6.19
C TYR A 218 4.22 -7.11 -5.91
N GLU A 219 5.09 -7.34 -6.89
CA GLU A 219 6.32 -8.13 -6.73
C GLU A 219 6.11 -9.52 -6.10
N SER A 220 4.91 -10.06 -6.27
CA SER A 220 4.49 -11.32 -5.66
C SER A 220 4.65 -12.48 -6.63
N ILE A 221 4.74 -13.68 -6.08
CA ILE A 221 4.98 -14.91 -6.81
C ILE A 221 3.75 -15.79 -6.70
N PHE A 222 3.25 -16.26 -7.83
CA PHE A 222 2.16 -17.21 -7.90
C PHE A 222 2.63 -18.50 -8.58
N ARG A 223 2.27 -19.63 -7.97
CA ARG A 223 2.65 -20.96 -8.47
C ARG A 223 1.46 -21.90 -8.41
N ARG A 224 1.05 -22.37 -9.59
CA ARG A 224 0.08 -23.48 -9.74
C ARG A 224 -1.26 -23.18 -9.07
N SER A 225 -1.76 -21.95 -9.19
CA SER A 225 -3.14 -21.65 -8.76
C SER A 225 -4.12 -22.44 -9.61
N SER A 226 -5.04 -23.18 -8.98
CA SER A 226 -5.93 -24.10 -9.71
C SER A 226 -7.05 -23.37 -10.47
N SER A 227 -7.43 -22.17 -10.03
CA SER A 227 -8.38 -21.30 -10.74
C SER A 227 -7.71 -20.07 -11.35
N ALA A 228 -7.14 -19.18 -10.54
CA ALA A 228 -6.45 -18.00 -11.04
C ALA A 228 -5.51 -17.47 -9.97
N ASP A 229 -4.43 -16.81 -10.39
CA ASP A 229 -3.58 -16.09 -9.45
C ASP A 229 -4.34 -14.93 -8.82
N ILE A 230 -5.02 -14.15 -9.65
CA ILE A 230 -5.83 -13.02 -9.24
C ILE A 230 -7.18 -13.10 -9.94
N SER A 231 -8.26 -12.86 -9.21
CA SER A 231 -9.58 -12.72 -9.81
C SER A 231 -10.36 -11.52 -9.27
N MET A 232 -11.27 -11.01 -10.08
CA MET A 232 -12.06 -9.84 -9.77
C MET A 232 -13.54 -10.09 -10.10
N GLY A 233 -14.40 -10.05 -9.09
CA GLY A 233 -15.87 -10.11 -9.24
C GLY A 233 -16.55 -8.74 -9.15
N ASN A 234 -15.87 -7.73 -8.61
CA ASN A 234 -16.40 -6.37 -8.49
C ASN A 234 -15.38 -5.32 -8.94
N THR A 235 -15.86 -4.15 -9.36
CA THR A 235 -15.06 -3.06 -9.93
C THR A 235 -14.46 -2.12 -8.90
N GLY A 236 -13.53 -1.30 -9.36
CA GLY A 236 -12.64 -0.46 -8.56
C GLY A 236 -11.39 -0.15 -9.39
N TYR A 237 -10.29 0.18 -8.73
CA TYR A 237 -9.03 0.50 -9.38
C TYR A 237 -7.92 -0.46 -8.93
N PHE A 238 -7.44 -1.33 -9.81
CA PHE A 238 -6.58 -2.45 -9.44
C PHE A 238 -5.20 -2.34 -10.06
N SER A 239 -4.21 -2.75 -9.29
CA SER A 239 -2.82 -2.57 -9.67
C SER A 239 -2.01 -3.84 -9.51
N ILE A 240 -1.67 -4.47 -10.63
CA ILE A 240 -0.96 -5.75 -10.68
C ILE A 240 0.40 -5.51 -11.31
N ARG A 241 1.45 -5.35 -10.49
CA ARG A 241 2.77 -4.91 -10.94
C ARG A 241 3.90 -5.85 -10.57
N GLN A 242 4.76 -6.13 -11.54
CA GLN A 242 6.03 -6.83 -11.34
C GLN A 242 5.90 -8.21 -10.68
N ASN A 243 4.74 -8.85 -10.85
CA ASN A 243 4.50 -10.18 -10.31
C ASN A 243 5.08 -11.26 -11.24
N PHE A 244 5.33 -12.43 -10.66
CA PHE A 244 5.75 -13.62 -11.37
C PHE A 244 4.69 -14.71 -11.24
N SER A 245 4.20 -15.24 -12.35
CA SER A 245 3.24 -16.34 -12.39
C SER A 245 3.83 -17.54 -13.13
N GLN A 246 3.67 -18.73 -12.56
CA GLN A 246 4.11 -19.98 -13.21
C GLN A 246 3.13 -21.12 -13.01
N GLY A 247 2.69 -21.71 -14.13
CA GLY A 247 1.92 -22.95 -14.13
C GLY A 247 0.51 -22.84 -13.58
N SER A 248 0.03 -21.63 -13.31
CA SER A 248 -1.36 -21.37 -12.88
C SER A 248 -2.34 -21.49 -14.03
N ARG A 249 -3.62 -21.74 -13.74
CA ARG A 249 -4.63 -21.83 -14.81
C ARG A 249 -4.77 -20.52 -15.60
N ALA A 250 -4.88 -19.40 -14.89
CA ALA A 250 -4.91 -18.06 -15.44
C ALA A 250 -4.17 -17.10 -14.49
N PHE A 251 -3.72 -15.95 -15.01
CA PHE A 251 -3.04 -14.92 -14.23
C PHE A 251 -4.05 -13.91 -13.65
N PHE A 252 -4.93 -13.36 -14.48
CA PHE A 252 -5.93 -12.38 -14.05
C PHE A 252 -7.27 -12.63 -14.73
N VAL A 253 -8.33 -12.87 -13.93
CA VAL A 253 -9.68 -13.12 -14.45
C VAL A 253 -10.69 -12.15 -13.83
N ALA A 254 -11.32 -11.32 -14.65
CA ALA A 254 -12.38 -10.41 -14.22
C ALA A 254 -13.73 -10.79 -14.84
N GLY A 255 -14.72 -11.05 -13.98
CA GLY A 255 -16.08 -11.42 -14.38
C GLY A 255 -16.85 -10.29 -15.07
N TRP A 256 -18.05 -10.63 -15.59
CA TRP A 256 -18.95 -9.66 -16.19
C TRP A 256 -19.50 -8.70 -15.13
N ILE A 257 -19.42 -7.40 -15.39
CA ILE A 257 -20.05 -6.34 -14.60
C ILE A 257 -20.18 -5.08 -15.48
N GLY A 258 -21.31 -4.38 -15.38
CA GLY A 258 -21.64 -3.19 -16.20
C GLY A 258 -20.91 -1.89 -15.80
N ALA A 259 -19.86 -1.99 -14.99
CA ALA A 259 -19.05 -0.88 -14.51
C ALA A 259 -17.61 -1.00 -15.01
N CYS A 260 -16.85 0.10 -14.95
CA CYS A 260 -15.43 0.09 -15.28
C CYS A 260 -14.60 -0.55 -14.18
N GLY A 261 -13.78 -1.54 -14.54
CA GLY A 261 -12.69 -2.03 -13.71
C GLY A 261 -11.40 -1.36 -14.19
N ASN A 262 -10.98 -0.29 -13.51
CA ASN A 262 -9.76 0.44 -13.86
C ASN A 262 -8.55 -0.43 -13.49
N VAL A 263 -8.04 -1.23 -14.43
CA VAL A 263 -6.99 -2.21 -14.14
C VAL A 263 -5.69 -1.81 -14.84
N THR A 264 -4.58 -1.78 -14.09
CA THR A 264 -3.24 -1.77 -14.67
C THR A 264 -2.53 -3.08 -14.39
N ILE A 265 -2.07 -3.75 -15.44
CA ILE A 265 -1.20 -4.93 -15.39
C ILE A 265 0.15 -4.51 -15.99
N GLN A 266 1.16 -4.34 -15.14
CA GLN A 266 2.45 -3.77 -15.56
C GLN A 266 3.67 -4.61 -15.15
N GLY A 267 4.58 -4.89 -16.08
CA GLY A 267 5.89 -5.47 -15.79
C GLY A 267 5.86 -6.90 -15.25
N ASN A 268 4.73 -7.61 -15.40
CA ASN A 268 4.57 -8.96 -14.90
C ASN A 268 5.20 -9.97 -15.86
N THR A 269 5.64 -11.11 -15.33
CA THR A 269 6.10 -12.25 -16.12
C THR A 269 5.20 -13.45 -15.87
N VAL A 270 4.53 -13.93 -16.92
CA VAL A 270 3.58 -15.05 -16.85
C VAL A 270 4.11 -16.20 -17.69
N VAL A 271 4.35 -17.35 -17.04
CA VAL A 271 5.04 -18.51 -17.64
C VAL A 271 4.15 -19.76 -17.60
N GLU A 272 3.98 -20.38 -18.76
CA GLU A 272 3.23 -21.63 -18.92
C GLU A 272 1.85 -21.63 -18.23
N PRO A 273 1.00 -20.62 -18.53
CA PRO A 273 -0.39 -20.62 -18.07
C PRO A 273 -1.16 -21.79 -18.72
N GLN A 274 -2.05 -22.43 -17.97
CA GLN A 274 -2.76 -23.63 -18.47
C GLN A 274 -3.95 -23.28 -19.39
N SER A 275 -4.49 -22.07 -19.25
CA SER A 275 -5.60 -21.50 -20.04
C SER A 275 -5.25 -20.07 -20.49
N VAL A 276 -6.25 -19.29 -20.92
CA VAL A 276 -6.06 -17.89 -21.28
C VAL A 276 -5.61 -17.09 -20.05
N PRO A 277 -4.42 -16.46 -20.09
CA PRO A 277 -3.83 -15.78 -18.93
C PRO A 277 -4.62 -14.60 -18.41
N ILE A 278 -5.14 -13.75 -19.30
CA ILE A 278 -5.89 -12.56 -18.94
C ILE A 278 -7.26 -12.63 -19.60
N GLU A 279 -8.31 -12.63 -18.79
CA GLU A 279 -9.69 -12.55 -19.24
C GLU A 279 -10.39 -11.40 -18.52
N ILE A 280 -10.96 -10.45 -19.26
CA ILE A 280 -11.70 -9.32 -18.70
C ILE A 280 -13.04 -9.17 -19.42
N TYR A 281 -14.13 -9.41 -18.68
CA TYR A 281 -15.49 -9.35 -19.20
C TYR A 281 -16.28 -8.09 -18.78
N ASN A 282 -15.62 -7.13 -18.11
CA ASN A 282 -16.19 -5.82 -17.75
C ASN A 282 -15.79 -4.71 -18.75
N ASN A 283 -16.13 -3.46 -18.46
CA ASN A 283 -15.91 -2.33 -19.38
C ASN A 283 -14.44 -1.86 -19.48
N GLY A 284 -13.50 -2.47 -18.74
CA GLY A 284 -12.13 -1.94 -18.58
C GLY A 284 -12.12 -0.58 -17.88
N PRO A 285 -11.14 0.30 -18.15
CA PRO A 285 -10.02 0.10 -19.05
C PRO A 285 -8.95 -0.84 -18.47
N LEU A 286 -8.34 -1.66 -19.33
CA LEU A 286 -7.09 -2.35 -19.02
C LEU A 286 -5.90 -1.62 -19.64
N LEU A 287 -4.95 -1.21 -18.78
CA LEU A 287 -3.60 -0.78 -19.15
C LEU A 287 -2.64 -1.97 -19.05
N LEU A 288 -2.26 -2.54 -20.18
CA LEU A 288 -1.32 -3.66 -20.26
C LEU A 288 0.07 -3.16 -20.66
N LEU A 289 1.00 -3.09 -19.71
CA LEU A 289 2.28 -2.38 -19.87
C LEU A 289 3.49 -3.30 -19.60
N ASP A 290 4.41 -3.41 -20.54
CA ASP A 290 5.74 -4.03 -20.35
C ASP A 290 5.72 -5.46 -19.76
N ASN A 291 4.67 -6.23 -20.01
CA ASN A 291 4.56 -7.60 -19.50
C ASN A 291 5.23 -8.60 -20.44
N VAL A 292 5.63 -9.75 -19.89
CA VAL A 292 6.18 -10.88 -20.64
C VAL A 292 5.25 -12.08 -20.48
N PHE A 293 4.72 -12.58 -21.59
CA PHE A 293 3.89 -13.78 -21.64
C PHE A 293 4.61 -14.90 -22.39
N LEU A 294 5.09 -15.89 -21.64
CA LEU A 294 5.77 -17.07 -22.15
C LEU A 294 4.77 -18.24 -22.19
N THR A 295 4.15 -18.46 -23.35
CA THR A 295 3.15 -19.50 -23.61
C THR A 295 3.24 -20.02 -25.05
N ARG A 296 2.62 -21.18 -25.31
CA ARG A 296 2.48 -21.78 -26.65
C ARG A 296 1.06 -21.67 -27.22
N LYS A 297 0.13 -21.09 -26.48
CA LYS A 297 -1.30 -21.01 -26.85
C LYS A 297 -1.75 -19.55 -26.94
N ALA A 298 -2.61 -19.28 -27.91
CA ALA A 298 -3.33 -18.02 -28.07
C ALA A 298 -4.84 -18.25 -27.85
N PRO A 299 -5.61 -17.21 -27.46
CA PRO A 299 -5.14 -15.87 -27.11
C PRO A 299 -4.47 -15.83 -25.73
N VAL A 300 -3.69 -14.77 -25.50
CA VAL A 300 -3.06 -14.45 -24.21
C VAL A 300 -3.94 -13.49 -23.39
N VAL A 301 -4.56 -12.54 -24.08
CA VAL A 301 -5.44 -11.53 -23.50
C VAL A 301 -6.76 -11.61 -24.23
N ARG A 302 -7.84 -11.82 -23.48
CA ARG A 302 -9.22 -11.73 -23.97
C ARG A 302 -9.95 -10.61 -23.24
N MET A 303 -10.38 -9.63 -24.01
CA MET A 303 -11.18 -8.52 -23.54
C MET A 303 -12.62 -8.66 -24.03
N ARG A 304 -13.56 -8.12 -23.27
CA ARG A 304 -14.90 -7.79 -23.78
C ARG A 304 -14.77 -6.90 -25.03
N PRO A 305 -15.56 -7.13 -26.11
CA PRO A 305 -15.35 -6.47 -27.41
C PRO A 305 -15.44 -4.94 -27.44
N ASP A 306 -16.04 -4.30 -26.44
CA ASP A 306 -16.23 -2.85 -26.30
C ASP A 306 -15.47 -2.26 -25.10
N ALA A 307 -14.70 -3.06 -24.37
CA ALA A 307 -13.94 -2.59 -23.22
C ALA A 307 -12.84 -1.59 -23.60
N GLY A 308 -12.55 -0.66 -22.69
CA GLY A 308 -11.35 0.17 -22.76
C GLY A 308 -10.10 -0.71 -22.70
N PHE A 309 -9.17 -0.53 -23.62
CA PHE A 309 -7.97 -1.37 -23.67
C PHE A 309 -6.80 -0.69 -24.38
N LEU A 310 -5.63 -0.77 -23.75
CA LEU A 310 -4.37 -0.42 -24.39
C LEU A 310 -3.24 -1.38 -24.01
N SER A 311 -2.33 -1.56 -24.95
CA SER A 311 -1.20 -2.48 -24.85
C SER A 311 0.10 -1.78 -25.27
N ILE A 312 1.05 -1.66 -24.35
CA ILE A 312 2.32 -0.98 -24.59
C ILE A 312 3.51 -1.83 -24.13
N GLY A 313 4.47 -2.06 -25.01
CA GLY A 313 5.76 -2.64 -24.68
C GLY A 313 5.74 -4.13 -24.27
N ASN A 314 4.63 -4.83 -24.48
CA ASN A 314 4.50 -6.22 -24.04
C ASN A 314 5.26 -7.18 -24.97
N VAL A 315 5.71 -8.30 -24.41
CA VAL A 315 6.38 -9.37 -25.14
C VAL A 315 5.49 -10.62 -25.10
N PHE A 316 5.09 -11.11 -26.27
CA PHE A 316 4.32 -12.33 -26.45
C PHE A 316 5.13 -13.38 -27.19
N THR A 317 4.98 -14.66 -26.83
CA THR A 317 5.64 -15.76 -27.54
C THR A 317 4.75 -16.50 -28.55
N VAL A 318 3.56 -15.96 -28.81
CA VAL A 318 2.57 -16.45 -29.78
C VAL A 318 2.04 -15.29 -30.63
N LYS A 319 1.63 -15.60 -31.86
CA LYS A 319 0.84 -14.69 -32.70
C LYS A 319 -0.60 -14.61 -32.19
N ASP A 320 -1.34 -13.61 -32.65
CA ASP A 320 -2.77 -13.41 -32.30
C ASP A 320 -3.02 -13.42 -30.79
N ALA A 321 -2.06 -12.87 -30.04
CA ALA A 321 -2.05 -12.92 -28.58
C ALA A 321 -3.17 -12.09 -27.93
N ILE A 322 -3.78 -11.15 -28.64
CA ILE A 322 -4.74 -10.19 -28.10
C ILE A 322 -6.05 -10.28 -28.87
N GLU A 323 -7.11 -10.69 -28.17
CA GLU A 323 -8.50 -10.63 -28.60
C GLU A 323 -9.17 -9.42 -27.91
N ALA A 324 -9.29 -8.30 -28.63
CA ALA A 324 -9.85 -7.05 -28.13
C ALA A 324 -10.43 -6.23 -29.30
N LYS A 325 -11.07 -5.08 -28.99
CA LYS A 325 -11.62 -4.17 -30.01
C LYS A 325 -10.56 -3.75 -31.04
N PRO A 326 -10.92 -3.58 -32.33
CA PRO A 326 -9.98 -3.16 -33.37
C PRO A 326 -9.36 -1.77 -33.13
N THR A 327 -10.04 -0.90 -32.38
CA THR A 327 -9.60 0.47 -32.07
C THR A 327 -8.64 0.57 -30.88
N ALA A 328 -8.36 -0.54 -30.18
CA ALA A 328 -7.49 -0.52 -29.01
C ALA A 328 -6.10 0.02 -29.34
N PHE A 329 -5.61 0.96 -28.52
CA PHE A 329 -4.29 1.55 -28.71
C PHE A 329 -3.17 0.54 -28.44
N ARG A 330 -2.23 0.39 -29.38
CA ARG A 330 -1.09 -0.53 -29.25
C ARG A 330 0.21 0.16 -29.63
N LEU A 331 1.25 0.03 -28.80
CA LEU A 331 2.56 0.64 -29.05
C LEU A 331 3.71 -0.25 -28.58
N GLY A 332 4.60 -0.63 -29.49
CA GLY A 332 5.86 -1.28 -29.13
C GLY A 332 5.76 -2.72 -28.61
N ASP A 333 4.57 -3.35 -28.69
CA ASP A 333 4.41 -4.78 -28.43
C ASP A 333 5.24 -5.61 -29.42
N ARG A 334 5.77 -6.74 -28.94
CA ARG A 334 6.65 -7.62 -29.72
C ARG A 334 6.18 -9.06 -29.64
N VAL A 335 6.19 -9.74 -30.79
CA VAL A 335 6.05 -11.18 -30.85
C VAL A 335 7.43 -11.79 -31.09
N VAL A 336 7.89 -12.63 -30.18
CA VAL A 336 9.20 -13.29 -30.25
C VAL A 336 9.04 -14.81 -30.21
N SER A 337 10.08 -15.56 -30.55
CA SER A 337 10.04 -17.02 -30.44
C SER A 337 10.06 -17.43 -28.96
N TYR A 338 9.31 -18.49 -28.62
CA TYR A 338 9.28 -19.04 -27.26
C TYR A 338 10.68 -19.27 -26.68
N THR A 339 11.60 -19.81 -27.46
CA THR A 339 12.97 -20.16 -27.01
C THR A 339 13.90 -18.96 -26.84
N SER A 340 13.56 -17.78 -27.36
CA SER A 340 14.37 -16.57 -27.23
C SER A 340 14.23 -15.89 -25.87
N VAL A 341 13.15 -16.15 -25.13
CA VAL A 341 12.91 -15.57 -23.82
C VAL A 341 13.51 -16.47 -22.75
N ARG A 342 14.46 -15.94 -21.98
CA ARG A 342 15.01 -16.60 -20.79
C ARG A 342 14.31 -16.05 -19.56
N VAL A 343 13.64 -16.90 -18.81
CA VAL A 343 12.96 -16.54 -17.58
C VAL A 343 13.45 -17.45 -16.45
N ASN A 344 13.91 -16.84 -15.36
CA ASN A 344 14.22 -17.55 -14.13
C ASN A 344 13.10 -17.29 -13.13
N SER A 345 12.60 -18.34 -12.47
CA SER A 345 11.66 -18.14 -11.37
C SER A 345 12.37 -17.43 -10.22
N PRO A 346 11.89 -16.27 -9.75
CA PRO A 346 12.45 -15.62 -8.59
C PRO A 346 12.25 -16.51 -7.35
N PRO A 347 13.21 -16.54 -6.42
CA PRO A 347 12.99 -17.18 -5.13
C PRO A 347 11.97 -16.36 -4.32
N PRO A 348 11.10 -17.00 -3.52
CA PRO A 348 10.31 -16.30 -2.52
C PRO A 348 11.24 -15.52 -1.58
N LEU A 349 10.80 -14.33 -1.14
CA LEU A 349 11.56 -13.59 -0.16
C LEU A 349 11.61 -14.37 1.16
N GLY A 350 12.79 -14.38 1.77
CA GLY A 350 12.99 -14.97 3.09
C GLY A 350 12.61 -13.99 4.18
N VAL A 351 12.00 -14.48 5.25
CA VAL A 351 11.85 -13.71 6.48
C VAL A 351 13.21 -13.63 7.17
N ARG A 352 13.63 -12.42 7.53
CA ARG A 352 14.91 -12.24 8.24
C ARG A 352 14.76 -12.72 9.68
N ARG A 353 15.78 -13.43 10.17
CA ARG A 353 15.92 -13.74 11.60
C ARG A 353 16.27 -12.46 12.37
N ALA A 354 15.96 -12.46 13.66
CA ALA A 354 16.33 -11.38 14.56
C ALA A 354 17.84 -11.13 14.51
N GLU A 355 18.24 -9.88 14.34
CA GLU A 355 19.65 -9.50 14.41
C GLU A 355 20.00 -9.20 15.88
N LYS A 356 21.08 -9.80 16.40
CA LYS A 356 21.60 -9.40 17.71
C LYS A 356 22.23 -8.01 17.58
N GLN A 357 21.55 -7.00 18.12
CA GLN A 357 22.01 -5.63 18.10
C GLN A 357 22.15 -5.09 19.52
N LYS A 358 23.02 -4.08 19.68
CA LYS A 358 23.15 -3.35 20.95
C LYS A 358 21.92 -2.46 21.10
N VAL A 359 21.06 -2.79 22.05
CA VAL A 359 19.85 -2.03 22.37
C VAL A 359 20.15 -1.04 23.50
N VAL A 360 19.77 0.21 23.29
CA VAL A 360 19.71 1.27 24.30
C VAL A 360 18.24 1.51 24.59
N GLU A 361 17.79 1.03 25.75
CA GLU A 361 16.43 1.21 26.23
C GLU A 361 16.22 2.64 26.74
N ILE A 362 15.25 3.34 26.17
CA ILE A 362 14.81 4.65 26.65
C ILE A 362 13.66 4.46 27.62
N ARG A 363 13.67 5.24 28.72
CA ARG A 363 12.55 5.23 29.67
C ARG A 363 11.29 5.77 28.99
N ALA A 364 10.15 5.11 29.18
CA ALA A 364 8.85 5.62 28.72
C ALA A 364 8.62 7.06 29.22
N GLY A 365 8.27 7.97 28.32
CA GLY A 365 8.10 9.39 28.61
C GLY A 365 9.41 10.11 28.97
N ALA A 366 10.54 9.67 28.42
CA ALA A 366 11.80 10.42 28.49
C ALA A 366 11.67 11.80 27.82
N SER A 367 12.41 12.77 28.34
CA SER A 367 12.52 14.12 27.79
C SER A 367 13.28 14.13 26.46
N ALA A 368 13.06 15.17 25.65
CA ALA A 368 13.84 15.38 24.43
C ALA A 368 15.36 15.44 24.67
N GLN A 369 15.81 15.97 25.81
CA GLN A 369 17.24 16.01 26.15
C GLN A 369 17.82 14.61 26.37
N GLU A 370 17.09 13.73 27.06
CA GLU A 370 17.50 12.34 27.28
C GLU A 370 17.59 11.57 25.95
N ILE A 371 16.57 11.73 25.09
CA ILE A 371 16.53 11.10 23.76
C ILE A 371 17.69 11.62 22.90
N GLN A 372 17.90 12.94 22.86
CA GLN A 372 18.98 13.56 22.07
C GLN A 372 20.36 13.06 22.49
N LYS A 373 20.61 12.96 23.80
CA LYS A 373 21.88 12.42 24.33
C LYS A 373 22.09 10.96 23.90
N ALA A 374 21.02 10.15 23.89
CA ALA A 374 21.10 8.76 23.46
C ALA A 374 21.36 8.64 21.95
N ILE A 375 20.75 9.50 21.12
CA ILE A 375 21.04 9.60 19.68
C ILE A 375 22.51 9.92 19.45
N GLU A 376 23.05 10.92 20.14
CA GLU A 376 24.45 11.34 20.00
C GLU A 376 25.44 10.24 20.44
N GLN A 377 25.12 9.52 21.51
CA GLN A 377 25.93 8.39 21.97
C GLN A 377 25.89 7.22 20.98
N ALA A 378 24.70 6.87 20.49
CA ALA A 378 24.50 5.80 19.51
C ALA A 378 25.24 6.11 18.19
N ALA A 379 25.13 7.35 17.70
CA ALA A 379 25.77 7.79 16.46
C ALA A 379 27.32 7.69 16.47
N ARG A 380 27.95 7.65 17.66
CA ARG A 380 29.42 7.49 17.79
C ARG A 380 29.91 6.04 17.66
N SER A 381 29.02 5.06 17.63
CA SER A 381 29.38 3.64 17.57
C SER A 381 29.85 3.26 16.17
N LYS A 382 31.16 3.39 15.90
CA LYS A 382 31.76 3.06 14.60
C LYS A 382 31.65 1.56 14.32
N GLY A 383 31.13 1.19 13.15
CA GLY A 383 31.01 -0.20 12.70
C GLY A 383 29.73 -0.92 13.16
N GLU A 384 29.06 -0.41 14.20
CA GLU A 384 27.81 -0.96 14.73
C GLU A 384 26.57 -0.24 14.17
N ARG A 385 25.41 -0.90 14.26
CA ARG A 385 24.08 -0.31 14.04
C ARG A 385 23.31 -0.45 15.36
N PRO A 386 23.52 0.47 16.32
CA PRO A 386 22.83 0.41 17.62
C PRO A 386 21.35 0.72 17.47
N VAL A 387 20.52 0.08 18.29
CA VAL A 387 19.07 0.31 18.38
C VAL A 387 18.81 1.20 19.58
N LEU A 388 18.19 2.35 19.35
CA LEU A 388 17.55 3.15 20.37
C LEU A 388 16.09 2.72 20.44
N HIS A 389 15.72 2.02 21.51
CA HIS A 389 14.36 1.53 21.69
C HIS A 389 13.56 2.49 22.58
N LEU A 390 12.42 2.96 22.08
CA LEU A 390 11.46 3.81 22.79
C LEU A 390 10.20 2.98 23.06
N PRO A 391 9.98 2.48 24.28
CA PRO A 391 8.79 1.71 24.59
C PRO A 391 7.52 2.55 24.44
N ALA A 392 6.36 1.88 24.40
CA ALA A 392 5.06 2.55 24.32
C ALA A 392 4.93 3.69 25.35
N GLY A 393 4.54 4.88 24.89
CA GLY A 393 4.47 6.09 25.70
C GLY A 393 4.44 7.36 24.85
N VAL A 394 4.03 8.46 25.49
CA VAL A 394 4.07 9.80 24.90
C VAL A 394 5.32 10.53 25.40
N TYR A 395 6.15 11.00 24.47
CA TYR A 395 7.41 11.68 24.72
C TYR A 395 7.27 13.16 24.38
N THR A 396 7.44 14.02 25.37
CA THR A 396 7.32 15.47 25.22
C THR A 396 8.57 16.06 24.58
N ILE A 397 8.41 16.64 23.39
CA ILE A 397 9.50 17.17 22.55
C ILE A 397 9.52 18.70 22.57
N ASP A 398 10.44 19.27 23.37
CA ASP A 398 10.63 20.72 23.55
C ASP A 398 11.68 21.33 22.60
N ARG A 399 12.32 20.51 21.77
CA ARG A 399 13.38 20.89 20.82
C ARG A 399 13.49 19.86 19.71
N THR A 400 14.00 20.25 18.55
CA THR A 400 14.30 19.31 17.45
C THR A 400 15.27 18.22 17.90
N LEU A 401 14.89 16.96 17.70
CA LEU A 401 15.80 15.82 17.80
C LEU A 401 16.66 15.74 16.53
N MET A 402 17.98 15.74 16.69
CA MET A 402 18.93 15.79 15.58
C MET A 402 19.68 14.46 15.46
N VAL A 403 19.49 13.79 14.32
CA VAL A 403 20.31 12.64 13.92
C VAL A 403 21.56 13.16 13.20
N PRO A 404 22.77 12.93 13.72
CA PRO A 404 24.01 13.42 13.10
C PRO A 404 24.29 12.78 11.73
N PRO A 405 25.07 13.44 10.87
CA PRO A 405 25.52 12.85 9.62
C PRO A 405 26.38 11.61 9.87
N ARG A 406 26.34 10.70 8.89
CA ARG A 406 27.00 9.38 8.83
C ARG A 406 26.54 8.42 9.92
N SER A 407 25.41 8.71 10.57
CA SER A 407 24.83 7.81 11.55
C SER A 407 24.30 6.53 10.89
N ARG A 408 24.39 5.41 11.62
CA ARG A 408 23.81 4.11 11.22
C ARG A 408 22.80 3.60 12.24
N LEU A 409 22.43 4.41 13.24
CA LEU A 409 21.54 4.03 14.34
C LEU A 409 20.12 3.72 13.86
N CYS A 410 19.43 2.87 14.60
CA CYS A 410 18.00 2.60 14.45
C CYS A 410 17.25 3.27 15.61
N ILE A 411 16.18 4.02 15.33
CA ILE A 411 15.22 4.52 16.33
C ILE A 411 13.96 3.67 16.17
N VAL A 412 13.62 2.90 17.19
CA VAL A 412 12.56 1.89 17.12
C VAL A 412 11.58 2.11 18.26
N GLY A 413 10.30 2.18 17.95
CA GLY A 413 9.25 2.17 18.97
C GLY A 413 8.49 0.85 19.08
N ASP A 414 7.46 0.85 19.91
CA ASP A 414 6.51 -0.25 20.12
C ASP A 414 5.20 -0.11 19.28
N GLY A 415 5.25 0.64 18.17
CA GLY A 415 4.13 0.91 17.28
C GLY A 415 3.47 2.27 17.55
N GLY A 416 2.20 2.43 17.13
CA GLY A 416 1.48 3.71 17.22
C GLY A 416 1.26 4.24 18.64
N LYS A 417 1.45 3.42 19.68
CA LYS A 417 1.47 3.87 21.08
C LYS A 417 2.78 4.57 21.50
N THR A 418 3.81 4.56 20.65
CA THR A 418 5.06 5.31 20.85
C THR A 418 4.96 6.64 20.11
N VAL A 419 4.72 7.73 20.83
CA VAL A 419 4.40 9.03 20.24
C VAL A 419 5.43 10.09 20.61
N LEU A 420 6.08 10.68 19.62
CA LEU A 420 6.88 11.90 19.78
C LEU A 420 5.97 13.11 19.60
N ARG A 421 5.65 13.83 20.68
CA ARG A 421 4.70 14.96 20.66
C ARG A 421 5.40 16.29 20.91
N TRP A 422 5.25 17.23 19.99
CA TRP A 422 5.83 18.57 20.13
C TRP A 422 5.19 19.37 21.26
N SER A 423 6.01 20.13 22.00
CA SER A 423 5.54 21.00 23.10
C SER A 423 6.17 22.38 23.12
N ALA A 424 7.14 22.67 22.25
CA ALA A 424 7.82 23.96 22.23
C ALA A 424 7.00 25.05 21.51
N GLU A 425 7.31 26.31 21.81
CA GLU A 425 6.84 27.45 21.02
C GLU A 425 7.78 27.70 19.84
N GLY A 426 7.23 28.04 18.67
CA GLY A 426 8.00 28.33 17.45
C GLY A 426 8.08 27.16 16.44
N GLN A 427 8.45 27.51 15.21
CA GLN A 427 8.45 26.60 14.06
C GLN A 427 9.76 25.80 13.98
N ALA A 428 9.70 24.50 14.25
CA ALA A 428 10.80 23.56 14.03
C ALA A 428 10.27 22.14 13.79
N PRO A 429 11.04 21.25 13.11
CA PRO A 429 10.64 19.85 12.97
C PRO A 429 10.85 19.07 14.27
N ILE A 430 10.01 18.05 14.50
CA ILE A 430 10.19 17.10 15.63
C ILE A 430 11.53 16.35 15.48
N LEU A 431 11.77 15.80 14.29
CA LEU A 431 12.99 15.05 13.97
C LEU A 431 13.66 15.62 12.73
N LEU A 432 14.94 15.97 12.86
CA LEU A 432 15.79 16.40 11.76
C LEU A 432 16.88 15.36 11.52
N VAL A 433 16.83 14.75 10.33
CA VAL A 433 17.84 13.78 9.88
C VAL A 433 18.89 14.46 9.03
N GLN A 434 20.12 14.60 9.55
CA GLN A 434 21.22 15.21 8.79
C GLN A 434 21.89 14.18 7.90
N ALA A 435 21.78 14.37 6.59
CA ALA A 435 22.38 13.49 5.59
C ALA A 435 23.85 13.86 5.28
N PRO A 436 24.68 12.92 4.76
CA PRO A 436 24.33 11.53 4.45
C PRO A 436 24.18 10.67 5.70
N THR A 437 23.19 9.78 5.76
CA THR A 437 22.99 8.86 6.90
C THR A 437 22.39 7.54 6.41
N HIS A 438 22.51 6.48 7.20
CA HIS A 438 21.82 5.19 7.02
C HIS A 438 20.89 4.87 8.19
N THR A 439 20.38 5.90 8.87
CA THR A 439 19.45 5.77 9.99
C THR A 439 18.14 5.11 9.55
N VAL A 440 17.64 4.22 10.40
CA VAL A 440 16.31 3.60 10.27
C VAL A 440 15.44 4.16 11.40
N ILE A 441 14.21 4.54 11.09
CA ILE A 441 13.19 4.92 12.06
C ILE A 441 12.01 3.98 11.84
N TYR A 442 11.49 3.38 12.90
CA TYR A 442 10.54 2.29 12.80
C TYR A 442 9.56 2.26 13.98
N ASP A 443 8.31 1.85 13.72
CA ASP A 443 7.27 1.58 14.73
C ASP A 443 7.04 2.73 15.74
N LEU A 444 6.90 3.97 15.28
CA LEU A 444 6.54 5.13 16.14
C LEU A 444 5.72 6.19 15.37
N ALA A 445 5.00 7.03 16.10
CA ALA A 445 4.21 8.15 15.57
C ALA A 445 4.84 9.51 15.93
N MET A 446 4.54 10.53 15.12
CA MET A 446 4.96 11.92 15.33
C MET A 446 3.74 12.83 15.33
N ASP A 447 3.59 13.64 16.38
CA ASP A 447 2.47 14.56 16.59
C ASP A 447 2.98 16.00 16.71
N GLY A 448 2.70 16.81 15.69
CA GLY A 448 3.12 18.21 15.60
C GLY A 448 2.36 19.17 16.53
N ALA A 449 1.29 18.72 17.19
CA ALA A 449 0.42 19.51 18.07
C ALA A 449 -0.07 20.83 17.42
N GLY A 450 -0.22 20.85 16.10
CA GLY A 450 -0.57 22.05 15.31
C GLY A 450 0.50 23.15 15.28
N LYS A 451 1.70 22.91 15.84
CA LYS A 451 2.77 23.93 16.02
C LYS A 451 4.07 23.60 15.29
N ALA A 452 4.36 22.32 15.04
CA ALA A 452 5.60 21.85 14.42
C ALA A 452 5.38 21.19 13.06
N ASP A 453 6.42 21.19 12.23
CA ASP A 453 6.48 20.31 11.06
C ASP A 453 6.74 18.87 11.56
N GLY A 454 6.07 17.88 10.95
CA GLY A 454 6.28 16.46 11.30
C GLY A 454 7.68 15.99 10.89
N LEU A 455 7.84 15.70 9.59
CA LEU A 455 9.10 15.22 9.03
C LEU A 455 9.61 16.14 7.92
N VAL A 456 10.79 16.71 8.11
CA VAL A 456 11.47 17.54 7.10
C VAL A 456 12.69 16.80 6.55
N VAL A 457 12.64 16.46 5.26
CA VAL A 457 13.76 15.86 4.53
C VAL A 457 14.45 16.95 3.71
N ARG A 458 15.62 17.41 4.19
CA ARG A 458 16.43 18.43 3.52
C ARG A 458 17.93 18.15 3.67
N GLY A 459 18.72 18.56 2.67
CA GLY A 459 20.17 18.36 2.65
C GLY A 459 20.60 16.95 2.22
N GLY A 460 21.90 16.74 2.01
CA GLY A 460 22.45 15.45 1.56
C GLY A 460 22.11 15.06 0.13
N ASP A 461 21.87 16.04 -0.74
CA ASP A 461 21.63 15.82 -2.17
C ASP A 461 22.89 15.28 -2.85
N GLN A 462 23.03 13.97 -2.88
CA GLN A 462 24.17 13.28 -3.45
C GLN A 462 23.69 12.12 -4.32
N HIS A 463 24.38 11.88 -5.42
CA HIS A 463 24.02 10.83 -6.36
C HIS A 463 23.96 9.46 -5.65
N GLY A 464 22.78 8.84 -5.70
CA GLY A 464 22.55 7.52 -5.10
C GLY A 464 22.08 7.52 -3.65
N ALA A 465 21.96 8.67 -3.00
CA ALA A 465 21.26 8.76 -1.72
C ALA A 465 19.76 8.47 -1.89
N ARG A 466 19.16 7.94 -0.82
CA ARG A 466 17.75 7.59 -0.76
C ARG A 466 17.19 7.96 0.61
N PHE A 467 15.99 8.53 0.60
CA PHE A 467 15.09 8.58 1.74
C PHE A 467 13.93 7.64 1.43
N VAL A 468 13.63 6.74 2.36
CA VAL A 468 12.52 5.81 2.25
C VAL A 468 11.72 5.92 3.53
N ALA A 469 10.41 6.13 3.40
CA ALA A 469 9.45 6.04 4.48
C ALA A 469 8.37 5.02 4.09
N ASP A 470 7.98 4.17 5.03
CA ASP A 470 6.98 3.12 4.86
C ASP A 470 6.01 3.20 6.03
N GLN A 471 4.70 3.10 5.77
CA GLN A 471 3.65 3.31 6.76
C GLN A 471 3.84 4.61 7.57
N LEU A 472 4.19 5.69 6.87
CA LEU A 472 4.21 7.03 7.44
C LEU A 472 2.77 7.57 7.50
N ASN A 473 2.31 8.00 8.66
CA ASN A 473 1.03 8.69 8.82
C ASN A 473 1.27 10.15 9.23
N VAL A 474 0.66 11.10 8.52
CA VAL A 474 0.83 12.54 8.76
C VAL A 474 -0.54 13.23 8.81
N GLY A 475 -0.80 14.02 9.85
CA GLY A 475 -2.08 14.71 10.07
C GLY A 475 -1.91 16.18 10.48
N ASP A 476 -2.97 16.98 10.36
CA ASP A 476 -3.13 18.33 10.95
C ASP A 476 -2.00 19.34 10.63
N ALA A 477 -1.39 19.23 9.46
CA ALA A 477 -0.23 20.07 9.11
C ALA A 477 -0.63 21.46 8.59
N GLN A 478 -0.10 22.51 9.23
CA GLN A 478 -0.41 23.92 8.92
C GLN A 478 0.02 24.37 7.51
N ARG A 479 1.09 23.79 6.94
CA ARG A 479 1.61 24.17 5.61
C ARG A 479 1.72 23.01 4.66
N ALA A 480 2.42 21.96 5.08
CA ALA A 480 2.56 20.73 4.32
C ALA A 480 2.72 19.56 5.29
N GLY A 481 2.04 18.44 5.06
CA GLY A 481 2.28 17.21 5.81
C GLY A 481 3.71 16.71 5.57
N VAL A 482 4.10 16.63 4.31
CA VAL A 482 5.48 16.36 3.90
C VAL A 482 5.96 17.45 2.96
N PHE A 483 7.16 17.98 3.23
CA PHE A 483 7.82 18.92 2.34
C PHE A 483 9.18 18.40 1.87
N VAL A 484 9.29 18.18 0.56
CA VAL A 484 10.52 17.76 -0.11
C VAL A 484 11.03 18.92 -0.96
N SER A 485 12.25 19.41 -0.67
CA SER A 485 12.79 20.56 -1.40
C SER A 485 14.27 20.47 -1.75
N ARG A 486 14.61 20.94 -2.95
CA ARG A 486 16.00 21.11 -3.44
C ARG A 486 16.85 19.82 -3.41
N LEU A 487 16.27 18.71 -3.88
CA LEU A 487 16.92 17.39 -3.97
C LEU A 487 16.95 16.89 -5.43
N GLN A 488 18.05 17.15 -6.14
CA GLN A 488 18.17 16.86 -7.58
C GLN A 488 18.71 15.45 -7.87
N ASN A 489 19.54 14.91 -6.97
CA ASN A 489 20.34 13.69 -7.13
C ASN A 489 19.95 12.56 -6.16
N MET A 490 19.02 12.83 -5.25
CA MET A 490 18.53 11.92 -4.22
C MET A 490 17.11 11.41 -4.55
N GLN A 491 16.85 10.14 -4.24
CA GLN A 491 15.49 9.55 -4.31
C GLN A 491 14.75 9.75 -2.99
N VAL A 492 13.48 10.12 -3.08
CA VAL A 492 12.57 10.23 -1.92
C VAL A 492 11.34 9.39 -2.21
N LEU A 493 11.17 8.31 -1.47
CA LEU A 493 10.16 7.29 -1.74
C LEU A 493 9.31 7.09 -0.50
N PHE A 494 8.00 7.25 -0.65
CA PHE A 494 7.01 6.99 0.38
C PHE A 494 6.22 5.75 -0.03
N PHE A 495 5.99 4.86 0.92
CA PHE A 495 5.25 3.63 0.73
C PHE A 495 4.16 3.51 1.79
N ASN A 496 2.96 3.09 1.37
CA ASN A 496 1.83 2.88 2.28
C ASN A 496 1.57 4.11 3.19
N MET A 497 1.73 5.31 2.63
CA MET A 497 1.73 6.56 3.39
C MET A 497 0.32 7.11 3.51
N ASN A 498 -0.08 7.48 4.74
CA ASN A 498 -1.32 8.20 4.98
C ASN A 498 -1.06 9.69 5.20
N HIS A 499 -1.87 10.56 4.60
CA HIS A 499 -1.86 11.99 4.91
C HIS A 499 -3.25 12.65 4.95
N ALA A 500 -3.58 13.29 6.07
CA ALA A 500 -4.91 13.83 6.33
C ALA A 500 -4.90 15.25 6.94
N ASP A 501 -6.00 15.99 6.75
CA ASP A 501 -6.27 17.27 7.41
C ASP A 501 -5.13 18.32 7.28
N CYS A 502 -4.36 18.25 6.20
CA CYS A 502 -3.26 19.16 5.93
C CYS A 502 -3.71 20.31 5.01
N LYS A 503 -3.07 21.46 5.13
CA LYS A 503 -3.17 22.50 4.08
C LYS A 503 -2.68 21.96 2.72
N VAL A 504 -1.52 21.30 2.73
CA VAL A 504 -1.03 20.51 1.60
C VAL A 504 -0.60 19.14 2.12
N GLY A 505 -1.05 18.03 1.54
CA GLY A 505 -0.57 16.70 1.93
C GLY A 505 0.94 16.54 1.68
N VAL A 506 1.33 16.54 0.41
CA VAL A 506 2.73 16.42 -0.03
C VAL A 506 3.12 17.57 -0.95
N LYS A 507 4.13 18.33 -0.53
CA LYS A 507 4.68 19.46 -1.28
C LYS A 507 6.07 19.14 -1.83
N VAL A 508 6.28 19.34 -3.12
CA VAL A 508 7.55 19.09 -3.82
C VAL A 508 8.03 20.35 -4.52
N ALA A 509 9.18 20.90 -4.09
CA ALA A 509 9.78 22.11 -4.66
C ALA A 509 11.22 21.86 -5.12
N GLY A 510 11.45 21.82 -6.44
CA GLY A 510 12.80 21.61 -6.97
C GLY A 510 13.45 20.30 -6.52
N ALA A 511 12.69 19.20 -6.49
CA ALA A 511 13.19 17.84 -6.28
C ALA A 511 12.82 16.93 -7.47
N LYS A 512 13.74 16.06 -7.91
CA LYS A 512 13.62 15.37 -9.22
C LYS A 512 13.17 13.91 -9.16
N GLN A 513 13.23 13.27 -8.00
CA GLN A 513 12.93 11.83 -7.85
C GLN A 513 12.10 11.60 -6.59
N VAL A 514 10.84 12.10 -6.60
CA VAL A 514 9.89 11.90 -5.51
C VAL A 514 8.78 10.95 -5.95
N ALA A 515 8.49 9.93 -5.15
CA ALA A 515 7.38 9.03 -5.41
C ALA A 515 6.61 8.67 -4.14
N VAL A 516 5.28 8.58 -4.26
CA VAL A 516 4.36 8.02 -3.28
C VAL A 516 3.74 6.78 -3.91
N PHE A 517 3.89 5.64 -3.24
CA PHE A 517 3.32 4.36 -3.66
C PHE A 517 2.43 3.82 -2.56
N SER A 518 1.15 3.63 -2.84
CA SER A 518 0.19 3.10 -1.88
C SER A 518 -0.01 4.00 -0.64
N GLY A 519 -1.08 3.72 0.10
CA GLY A 519 -1.56 4.50 1.23
C GLY A 519 -2.85 5.24 0.88
N ALA A 520 -3.28 6.14 1.77
CA ALA A 520 -4.52 6.89 1.62
C ALA A 520 -4.33 8.36 1.95
N SER A 521 -5.27 9.18 1.51
CA SER A 521 -5.26 10.60 1.80
C SER A 521 -6.66 11.11 2.04
N SER A 522 -6.82 12.06 2.96
CA SER A 522 -8.15 12.61 3.22
C SER A 522 -8.14 14.07 3.68
N ASN A 523 -9.24 14.77 3.45
CA ASN A 523 -9.51 16.12 4.02
C ASN A 523 -8.38 17.15 3.93
N ASN A 524 -7.51 17.05 2.93
CA ASN A 524 -6.49 18.06 2.69
C ASN A 524 -7.12 19.24 1.93
N GLU A 525 -6.69 20.48 2.18
CA GLU A 525 -7.09 21.60 1.31
C GLU A 525 -6.59 21.35 -0.12
N LEU A 526 -5.37 20.83 -0.25
CA LEU A 526 -4.82 20.20 -1.45
C LEU A 526 -4.01 18.96 -1.06
N SER A 527 -4.13 17.86 -1.79
CA SER A 527 -3.31 16.67 -1.49
C SER A 527 -1.87 16.81 -1.96
N TYR A 528 -1.64 17.55 -3.05
CA TYR A 528 -0.32 17.69 -3.65
C TYR A 528 -0.06 19.12 -4.12
N GLU A 529 1.20 19.55 -4.04
CA GLU A 529 1.67 20.81 -4.64
C GLU A 529 3.05 20.63 -5.26
N LEU A 530 3.24 21.12 -6.49
CA LEU A 530 4.50 21.04 -7.23
C LEU A 530 4.97 22.42 -7.68
N THR A 531 6.21 22.77 -7.35
CA THR A 531 6.84 24.04 -7.72
C THR A 531 8.32 23.84 -8.09
N ASP A 532 8.93 24.87 -8.66
CA ASP A 532 10.37 24.94 -8.97
C ASP A 532 10.90 23.75 -9.79
N GLY A 533 10.09 23.22 -10.72
CA GLY A 533 10.45 22.09 -11.56
C GLY A 533 10.50 20.75 -10.82
N GLY A 534 9.71 20.61 -9.75
CA GLY A 534 9.55 19.36 -9.00
C GLY A 534 9.01 18.22 -9.86
N ASN A 535 9.33 16.97 -9.50
CA ASN A 535 8.88 15.77 -10.18
C ASN A 535 8.30 14.78 -9.16
N LEU A 536 7.01 14.47 -9.30
CA LEU A 536 6.27 13.62 -8.38
C LEU A 536 5.49 12.53 -9.13
N LEU A 537 5.72 11.29 -8.72
CA LEU A 537 4.89 10.13 -9.07
C LEU A 537 4.01 9.75 -7.88
N VAL A 538 2.70 9.60 -8.08
CA VAL A 538 1.75 9.10 -7.09
C VAL A 538 1.08 7.87 -7.65
N ARG A 539 1.02 6.79 -6.88
CA ARG A 539 0.46 5.51 -7.33
C ARG A 539 -0.41 4.86 -6.28
N ASP A 540 -1.50 4.29 -6.76
CA ASP A 540 -2.38 3.37 -6.04
C ASP A 540 -2.89 3.97 -4.72
N ILE A 541 -3.54 5.13 -4.81
CA ILE A 541 -3.99 5.90 -3.64
C ILE A 541 -5.48 6.23 -3.71
N TRP A 542 -6.15 6.12 -2.56
CA TRP A 542 -7.45 6.73 -2.34
C TRP A 542 -7.31 8.16 -1.80
N TYR A 543 -8.09 9.07 -2.35
CA TYR A 543 -8.33 10.39 -1.77
C TYR A 543 -9.82 10.60 -1.55
N GLU A 544 -10.18 11.04 -0.34
CA GLU A 544 -11.52 11.51 -0.04
C GLU A 544 -11.54 12.80 0.79
N SER A 545 -12.44 13.71 0.46
CA SER A 545 -12.72 14.85 1.33
C SER A 545 -14.21 15.13 1.43
N GLY A 546 -14.67 15.24 2.67
CA GLY A 546 -16.02 15.73 3.00
C GLY A 546 -16.09 17.25 3.11
N THR A 547 -14.96 17.95 3.03
CA THR A 547 -14.85 19.39 3.35
C THR A 547 -14.30 20.23 2.19
N HIS A 548 -13.32 19.72 1.45
CA HIS A 548 -12.60 20.47 0.43
C HIS A 548 -13.01 20.04 -0.98
N PRO A 549 -13.39 20.99 -1.86
CA PRO A 549 -13.90 20.68 -3.19
C PRO A 549 -12.78 20.51 -4.24
N ARG A 550 -11.52 20.77 -3.86
CA ARG A 550 -10.34 20.65 -4.73
C ARG A 550 -9.42 19.54 -4.22
N PHE A 551 -8.70 18.92 -5.14
CA PHE A 551 -7.67 17.92 -4.85
C PHE A 551 -6.27 18.46 -5.11
N ILE A 552 -6.08 19.16 -6.24
CA ILE A 552 -4.77 19.66 -6.67
C ILE A 552 -4.92 20.92 -7.53
N VAL A 553 -4.00 21.86 -7.34
CA VAL A 553 -3.87 23.06 -8.17
C VAL A 553 -2.44 23.15 -8.66
N PHE A 554 -2.23 23.01 -9.97
CA PHE A 554 -0.94 23.18 -10.60
C PHE A 554 -0.71 24.65 -10.93
N SER A 555 0.38 25.20 -10.40
CA SER A 555 0.90 26.53 -10.74
C SER A 555 2.44 26.53 -10.70
N GLY A 556 3.09 27.33 -11.55
CA GLY A 556 4.54 27.35 -11.66
C GLY A 556 5.08 26.30 -12.63
N SER A 557 5.87 25.32 -12.15
CA SER A 557 6.46 24.32 -13.04
C SER A 557 6.80 22.98 -12.37
N GLY A 558 6.71 21.90 -13.14
CA GLY A 558 7.04 20.54 -12.67
C GLY A 558 6.53 19.43 -13.58
N ASN A 559 6.72 18.18 -13.14
CA ASN A 559 6.16 16.99 -13.76
C ASN A 559 5.38 16.20 -12.71
N PHE A 560 4.16 15.82 -13.04
CA PHE A 560 3.28 15.04 -12.17
C PHE A 560 2.71 13.85 -12.90
N THR A 561 2.68 12.70 -12.23
CA THR A 561 2.00 11.52 -12.72
C THR A 561 1.24 10.89 -11.57
N MET A 562 -0.06 10.67 -11.75
CA MET A 562 -0.89 9.85 -10.87
C MET A 562 -1.34 8.61 -11.62
N HIS A 563 -1.08 7.42 -11.06
CA HIS A 563 -1.34 6.16 -11.75
C HIS A 563 -2.01 5.14 -10.83
N GLY A 564 -3.30 4.89 -11.08
CA GLY A 564 -4.18 4.10 -10.25
C GLY A 564 -4.58 4.91 -9.04
N ALA A 565 -5.76 5.52 -9.06
CA ALA A 565 -6.21 6.31 -7.91
C ALA A 565 -7.73 6.46 -7.95
N ARG A 566 -8.32 6.71 -6.78
CA ARG A 566 -9.66 7.25 -6.68
C ARG A 566 -9.63 8.60 -5.99
N VAL A 567 -10.35 9.56 -6.56
CA VAL A 567 -10.40 10.94 -6.07
C VAL A 567 -11.85 11.32 -5.82
N ALA A 568 -12.18 11.57 -4.56
CA ALA A 568 -13.49 12.04 -4.11
C ALA A 568 -13.35 13.39 -3.41
N CYS A 569 -14.08 14.39 -3.87
CA CYS A 569 -14.02 15.75 -3.34
C CYS A 569 -15.42 16.24 -2.99
N ALA A 570 -15.48 17.11 -2.00
CA ALA A 570 -16.74 17.67 -1.51
C ALA A 570 -17.44 18.51 -2.59
N PRO A 571 -18.79 18.51 -2.61
CA PRO A 571 -19.53 19.45 -3.45
C PRO A 571 -19.33 20.90 -2.99
N SER A 572 -19.44 21.86 -3.90
CA SER A 572 -19.40 23.29 -3.58
C SER A 572 -20.32 24.08 -4.50
N ALA A 573 -20.97 25.13 -3.95
CA ALA A 573 -21.83 26.02 -4.73
C ALA A 573 -21.08 26.71 -5.88
N ASP A 574 -19.79 27.00 -5.69
CA ASP A 574 -18.93 27.64 -6.70
C ASP A 574 -18.43 26.65 -7.77
N LYS A 575 -18.64 25.35 -7.55
CA LYS A 575 -18.25 24.23 -8.42
C LYS A 575 -16.81 24.35 -8.96
N PRO A 576 -15.80 24.55 -8.09
CA PRO A 576 -14.42 24.66 -8.53
C PRO A 576 -13.97 23.31 -9.13
N PRO A 577 -13.01 23.31 -10.08
CA PRO A 577 -12.51 22.06 -10.61
C PRO A 577 -11.68 21.28 -9.57
N VAL A 578 -11.84 19.96 -9.54
CA VAL A 578 -11.10 19.03 -8.67
C VAL A 578 -9.59 19.14 -8.94
N VAL A 579 -9.21 19.17 -10.22
CA VAL A 579 -7.87 19.41 -10.72
C VAL A 579 -7.88 20.72 -11.53
N GLU A 580 -7.11 21.70 -11.09
CA GLU A 580 -6.92 22.96 -11.82
C GLU A 580 -5.50 23.09 -12.34
N ILE A 581 -5.34 23.40 -13.62
CA ILE A 581 -4.04 23.69 -14.24
C ILE A 581 -4.05 25.14 -14.70
N ARG A 582 -3.30 26.00 -13.99
CA ARG A 582 -3.21 27.44 -14.24
C ARG A 582 -1.78 27.94 -14.13
N ASP A 583 -1.34 28.74 -15.10
CA ASP A 583 0.01 29.32 -15.13
C ASP A 583 1.11 28.28 -14.83
N PHE A 584 0.96 27.09 -15.41
CA PHE A 584 1.83 25.94 -15.18
C PHE A 584 2.61 25.56 -16.44
N ARG A 585 3.87 25.15 -16.24
CA ARG A 585 4.75 24.60 -17.29
C ARG A 585 5.25 23.21 -16.92
N GLY A 586 5.06 22.26 -17.83
CA GLY A 586 5.56 20.90 -17.68
C GLY A 586 4.54 19.84 -18.07
N ARG A 587 4.58 18.68 -17.42
CA ARG A 587 3.76 17.51 -17.77
C ARG A 587 2.86 17.09 -16.62
N VAL A 588 1.61 16.78 -16.91
CA VAL A 588 0.63 16.25 -15.96
C VAL A 588 -0.02 15.02 -16.58
N ALA A 589 0.02 13.88 -15.88
CA ALA A 589 -0.57 12.64 -16.35
C ALA A 589 -1.45 11.98 -15.28
N PHE A 590 -2.63 11.51 -15.69
CA PHE A 590 -3.57 10.74 -14.89
C PHE A 590 -3.88 9.43 -15.61
N LEU A 591 -3.44 8.31 -15.03
CA LEU A 591 -3.56 6.97 -15.61
C LEU A 591 -4.49 6.14 -14.72
N THR A 592 -5.58 5.60 -15.28
CA THR A 592 -6.57 4.80 -14.52
C THR A 592 -7.10 5.50 -13.26
N THR A 593 -7.13 6.83 -13.28
CA THR A 593 -7.65 7.65 -12.19
C THR A 593 -9.17 7.76 -12.30
N ASP A 594 -9.87 7.37 -11.25
CA ASP A 594 -11.31 7.58 -11.09
C ASP A 594 -11.57 8.89 -10.33
N PHE A 595 -12.03 9.91 -11.04
CA PHE A 595 -12.59 11.13 -10.44
C PHE A 595 -14.07 10.89 -10.11
N SER A 596 -14.33 10.45 -8.89
CA SER A 596 -15.65 9.97 -8.47
C SER A 596 -16.78 11.00 -8.55
N ASN A 597 -18.01 10.47 -8.56
CA ASN A 597 -19.27 11.20 -8.68
C ASN A 597 -19.82 11.77 -7.37
N TRP A 598 -18.97 12.00 -6.36
CA TRP A 598 -19.37 12.61 -5.09
C TRP A 598 -19.77 14.09 -5.20
N SER A 599 -19.36 14.76 -6.27
CA SER A 599 -19.69 16.15 -6.55
C SER A 599 -19.92 16.37 -8.04
N ASP A 600 -20.72 17.37 -8.39
CA ASP A 600 -20.91 17.83 -9.77
C ASP A 600 -19.84 18.85 -10.21
N ASN A 601 -18.77 18.96 -9.43
CA ASN A 601 -17.59 19.77 -9.76
C ASN A 601 -16.97 19.26 -11.06
N LYS A 602 -16.44 20.20 -11.87
CA LYS A 602 -15.60 19.83 -13.03
C LYS A 602 -14.39 19.03 -12.55
N LYS A 603 -13.97 18.00 -13.28
CA LYS A 603 -12.89 17.13 -12.80
C LYS A 603 -11.52 17.71 -13.14
N VAL A 604 -11.27 18.00 -14.41
CA VAL A 604 -9.99 18.56 -14.87
C VAL A 604 -10.23 19.82 -15.70
N HIS A 605 -9.64 20.94 -15.29
CA HIS A 605 -9.72 22.20 -16.05
C HIS A 605 -8.33 22.77 -16.33
N VAL A 606 -7.98 22.86 -17.62
CA VAL A 606 -6.82 23.61 -18.11
C VAL A 606 -7.25 25.02 -18.48
N LYS A 607 -6.77 26.01 -17.72
CA LYS A 607 -7.11 27.42 -17.88
C LYS A 607 -6.29 28.07 -18.99
N ARG A 608 -6.79 29.19 -19.55
CA ARG A 608 -6.20 29.92 -20.70
C ARG A 608 -4.73 30.31 -20.50
N GLU A 609 -4.34 30.61 -19.27
CA GLU A 609 -3.00 31.03 -18.88
C GLU A 609 -1.96 29.89 -18.88
N ALA A 610 -2.37 28.62 -18.98
CA ALA A 610 -1.44 27.50 -19.01
C ALA A 610 -0.75 27.40 -20.39
N LYS A 611 0.54 27.72 -20.46
CA LYS A 611 1.31 27.78 -21.73
C LYS A 611 2.32 26.64 -21.83
N GLY A 612 2.26 25.84 -22.88
CA GLY A 612 3.23 24.76 -23.12
C GLY A 612 3.15 23.63 -22.10
N VAL A 613 1.99 23.45 -21.47
CA VAL A 613 1.70 22.29 -20.62
C VAL A 613 1.23 21.11 -21.48
N LYS A 614 1.65 19.91 -21.08
CA LYS A 614 1.20 18.64 -21.63
C LYS A 614 0.34 17.93 -20.60
N VAL A 615 -0.90 17.61 -20.96
CA VAL A 615 -1.86 16.93 -20.08
C VAL A 615 -2.28 15.62 -20.73
N LEU A 616 -2.10 14.51 -20.02
CA LEU A 616 -2.52 13.18 -20.46
C LEU A 616 -3.53 12.60 -19.47
N LEU A 617 -4.69 12.19 -19.96
CA LEU A 617 -5.61 11.31 -19.26
C LEU A 617 -5.69 9.99 -20.04
N LEU A 618 -5.33 8.89 -19.39
CA LEU A 618 -5.26 7.57 -20.01
C LEU A 618 -6.05 6.56 -19.19
N GLY A 619 -7.14 6.05 -19.74
CA GLY A 619 -8.04 5.16 -18.99
C GLY A 619 -8.67 5.84 -17.76
N ALA A 620 -8.72 7.17 -17.74
CA ALA A 620 -9.28 7.93 -16.64
C ALA A 620 -10.82 7.96 -16.71
N GLY A 621 -11.45 8.19 -15.57
CA GLY A 621 -12.89 8.20 -15.38
C GLY A 621 -13.38 9.44 -14.67
N GLY A 622 -14.57 9.91 -15.01
CA GLY A 622 -15.29 10.91 -14.21
C GLY A 622 -16.75 11.05 -14.59
N ASP A 623 -17.56 11.64 -13.74
CA ASP A 623 -18.94 12.06 -14.06
C ASP A 623 -18.99 13.43 -14.75
N GLY A 624 -20.10 13.68 -15.44
CA GLY A 624 -20.31 14.88 -16.27
C GLY A 624 -19.95 14.67 -17.74
N GLU A 625 -20.61 15.40 -18.64
CA GLU A 625 -20.40 15.24 -20.09
C GLU A 625 -19.03 15.76 -20.56
N ASP A 626 -18.53 16.83 -19.93
CA ASP A 626 -17.24 17.48 -20.25
C ASP A 626 -16.33 17.52 -19.00
N TYR A 627 -16.08 16.37 -18.39
CA TYR A 627 -15.31 16.34 -17.15
C TYR A 627 -13.84 16.77 -17.32
N VAL A 628 -13.34 16.79 -18.56
CA VAL A 628 -12.07 17.44 -18.96
C VAL A 628 -12.37 18.66 -19.83
N GLN A 629 -11.92 19.83 -19.40
CA GLN A 629 -12.03 21.07 -20.17
C GLN A 629 -10.63 21.67 -20.43
N ASN A 630 -10.35 22.03 -21.68
CA ASN A 630 -9.15 22.76 -22.06
C ASN A 630 -9.49 24.09 -22.74
N ASP A 631 -9.32 25.19 -21.99
CA ASP A 631 -9.51 26.54 -22.53
C ASP A 631 -8.21 27.14 -23.09
N SER A 632 -7.06 26.48 -22.90
CA SER A 632 -5.77 26.98 -23.39
C SER A 632 -5.47 26.48 -24.80
N PRO A 633 -5.34 27.39 -25.78
CA PRO A 633 -4.89 27.01 -27.13
C PRO A 633 -3.41 26.61 -27.18
N LEU A 634 -2.65 26.85 -26.10
CA LEU A 634 -1.22 26.55 -26.00
C LEU A 634 -0.93 25.30 -25.15
N ALA A 635 -1.97 24.67 -24.60
CA ALA A 635 -1.87 23.41 -23.88
C ALA A 635 -2.17 22.25 -24.83
N GLU A 636 -1.35 21.20 -24.75
CA GLU A 636 -1.59 19.95 -25.44
C GLU A 636 -2.30 18.99 -24.46
N ALA A 637 -3.60 18.78 -24.64
CA ALA A 637 -4.40 17.87 -23.82
C ALA A 637 -4.79 16.63 -24.63
N VAL A 638 -4.50 15.46 -24.10
CA VAL A 638 -4.77 14.16 -24.70
C VAL A 638 -5.60 13.34 -23.71
N VAL A 639 -6.75 12.82 -24.17
CA VAL A 639 -7.66 11.96 -23.40
C VAL A 639 -7.87 10.69 -24.21
N LEU A 640 -7.50 9.53 -23.66
CA LEU A 640 -7.47 8.26 -24.39
C LEU A 640 -8.05 7.12 -23.55
N GLU A 641 -8.85 6.27 -24.18
CA GLU A 641 -9.45 5.07 -23.55
C GLU A 641 -10.22 5.40 -22.26
N SER A 642 -10.71 6.63 -22.17
CA SER A 642 -11.38 7.19 -21.00
C SER A 642 -12.87 6.90 -21.00
N SER A 643 -13.48 6.98 -19.82
CA SER A 643 -14.90 6.67 -19.62
C SER A 643 -15.60 7.74 -18.80
N ARG A 644 -16.93 7.81 -18.94
CA ARG A 644 -17.84 8.63 -18.16
C ARG A 644 -18.68 7.77 -17.23
N ILE A 645 -18.86 8.23 -16.00
CA ILE A 645 -19.78 7.66 -15.01
C ILE A 645 -21.21 8.12 -15.34
N LEU A 646 -22.14 7.17 -15.45
CA LEU A 646 -23.56 7.40 -15.69
C LEU A 646 -24.34 7.54 -14.37
N PRO A 647 -25.52 8.21 -14.37
CA PRO A 647 -26.45 8.12 -13.26
C PRO A 647 -26.72 6.67 -12.87
N GLY A 648 -26.66 6.34 -11.58
CA GLY A 648 -26.79 4.97 -11.07
C GLY A 648 -25.48 4.16 -11.05
N GLY A 649 -24.34 4.75 -11.37
CA GLY A 649 -23.01 4.16 -11.17
C GLY A 649 -22.52 3.25 -12.31
N GLY A 650 -23.29 3.13 -13.40
CA GLY A 650 -22.83 2.52 -14.65
C GLY A 650 -21.76 3.36 -15.34
N TRP A 651 -21.08 2.80 -16.33
CA TRP A 651 -20.00 3.49 -17.04
C TRP A 651 -20.15 3.34 -18.55
N THR A 652 -19.74 4.36 -19.30
CA THR A 652 -19.66 4.33 -20.78
C THR A 652 -18.35 4.95 -21.25
N SER A 653 -17.75 4.42 -22.31
CA SER A 653 -16.58 5.02 -22.95
C SER A 653 -16.92 6.41 -23.52
N ILE A 654 -15.94 7.32 -23.56
CA ILE A 654 -16.02 8.60 -24.25
C ILE A 654 -15.07 8.64 -25.46
N PRO A 655 -15.31 9.50 -26.46
CA PRO A 655 -14.39 9.64 -27.59
C PRO A 655 -13.00 10.12 -27.15
N ASP A 656 -11.97 9.59 -27.81
CA ASP A 656 -10.60 10.05 -27.64
C ASP A 656 -10.44 11.51 -28.11
N VAL A 657 -9.63 12.29 -27.39
CA VAL A 657 -9.33 13.70 -27.70
C VAL A 657 -7.82 13.88 -27.82
N GLY A 658 -7.39 14.64 -28.83
CA GLY A 658 -5.98 14.88 -29.12
C GLY A 658 -5.32 13.74 -29.89
N LYS A 659 -4.01 13.84 -30.12
CA LYS A 659 -3.22 12.79 -30.79
C LYS A 659 -2.17 12.24 -29.84
N PRO A 660 -2.16 10.93 -29.55
CA PRO A 660 -1.08 10.32 -28.79
C PRO A 660 0.25 10.51 -29.54
N SER A 661 1.30 10.84 -28.81
CA SER A 661 2.68 10.77 -29.29
C SER A 661 3.51 9.98 -28.30
N ALA A 662 4.54 9.26 -28.77
CA ALA A 662 5.45 8.54 -27.89
C ALA A 662 6.25 9.45 -26.92
N GLN A 663 6.16 10.79 -27.09
CA GLN A 663 6.79 11.76 -26.20
C GLN A 663 5.94 12.14 -24.99
N PHE A 664 4.62 11.90 -25.05
CA PHE A 664 3.75 11.90 -23.87
C PHE A 664 4.03 10.66 -23.04
#